data_AF-A0A8J2NEP0-F1
#
_entry.id   AF-A0A8J2NEP0-F1
#
_cell.length_a   1.000
_cell.length_b   1.000
_cell.length_c   1.000
_cell.angle_alpha   90.00
_cell.angle_beta   90.00
_cell.angle_gamma   90.00
#
_symmetry.space_group_name_H-M   'P 1'
#
loop_
_entity.id
_entity.type
_entity.pdbx_description
1 polymer ?
#
loop_
_entity_poly.entity_id
_entity_poly.type
_entity_poly.pdbx_seq_one_letter_code
_entity_poly.pdbx_strand_id
1 'polypeptide(L)'
;MATNTFETQGVRIAIEGCGHGTLDAIYASVEESCKQRGWDGVDILIIGGDFQSVRNAEDLSIMSCPVKYRHLGDFPKYYSGERKAPYPTIFIAGNHEASSHLWELYYGGWVAPNIYYMGAANILRFGPLRIAGLSGIWKGFDYRKPHHERLPFSGDDVKSWYHVREIDVRKLLQVQTQVDVGLSHDWPRAVERHGDHGWLFKKKPAFKDESRDGTLGSVAAEYVMDRLRPPHWFSAHMHIKFAAIKTYEDTRPEVEESKPDVAPAVTSAPATETNPDEIDLDMDDDDEEDTKLKAEPEVKKSEPETKETPETTNEVSEELRAQLPASFARPQPKKTPGQPVPPGITNKEVRFLALDKCLPGRHFLQLCELQPFNPEASSKHPPAQESPRWRLQYDPEWLAITRVFHDSLVFGDRDAQTPPDKGEEHYLPLIEKEREWVEENVVKAGKLDVPYNFEITAPPYVPGTPEIVNEQPAEYTNPQTTTFCEMMGLSNIWDATEQERRQRKAQGPPKTDQSPPIFLLSSTIMKPPYSPHTAAMFRYPSPKSLSTMPQIDMAIMTVALSAAPLSFVDEVPFTDLEPLMNSNQRTRNQFRPRAGKGGSASYQLRQYAEVTLGGGSLRKVVKLPEGEDENEWLAVNMVDFYNQINLLYGAITEFCSPQSCPEMKATDEFEYLWQDNENYKRPTKMPAPAYIEQLMTWVQSNIDNEQVLPSKIGVPFPKSFPALVRQIFKRMYRVYAHIYCHHYPVIRELGLEPHLNTSFKQYVLFVDEHSLASGRDYWGPLGDLVDSMLKSD
;
A
#
# COMPACT_ATOMS: atom_id res chain seq x y z
N MET A 1 -17.16 39.73 -37.52
CA MET A 1 -18.36 38.85 -37.60
C MET A 1 -18.36 37.98 -36.37
N ALA A 2 -19.51 37.68 -35.78
CA ALA A 2 -19.59 37.16 -34.41
C ALA A 2 -19.19 35.68 -34.29
N THR A 3 -18.41 35.36 -33.25
CA THR A 3 -18.04 34.00 -32.82
C THR A 3 -18.89 33.54 -31.62
N ASN A 4 -20.17 33.90 -31.59
CA ASN A 4 -21.11 33.58 -30.50
C ASN A 4 -21.92 32.31 -30.81
N THR A 5 -21.29 31.13 -30.85
CA THR A 5 -22.00 29.82 -30.99
C THR A 5 -21.30 28.65 -30.27
N PHE A 6 -20.70 28.88 -29.11
CA PHE A 6 -20.51 27.82 -28.10
C PHE A 6 -20.95 28.37 -26.74
N GLU A 7 -21.75 27.60 -26.00
CA GLU A 7 -22.55 28.07 -24.87
C GLU A 7 -21.73 28.13 -23.58
N THR A 8 -20.93 29.19 -23.42
CA THR A 8 -19.98 29.37 -22.31
C THR A 8 -20.66 29.62 -20.97
N GLN A 9 -21.15 28.57 -20.31
CA GLN A 9 -21.67 28.67 -18.93
C GLN A 9 -20.87 27.86 -17.91
N GLY A 10 -20.12 26.83 -18.32
CA GLY A 10 -19.30 26.01 -17.43
C GLY A 10 -17.82 26.38 -17.42
N VAL A 11 -17.07 25.59 -16.65
CA VAL A 11 -15.60 25.55 -16.66
C VAL A 11 -15.15 24.45 -17.61
N ARG A 12 -14.29 24.79 -18.58
CA ARG A 12 -13.70 23.83 -19.52
C ARG A 12 -12.48 23.18 -18.90
N ILE A 13 -12.50 21.86 -18.76
CA ILE A 13 -11.48 21.09 -18.07
C ILE A 13 -10.88 20.04 -19.01
N ALA A 14 -9.55 19.90 -18.95
CA ALA A 14 -8.85 18.69 -19.37
C ALA A 14 -8.55 17.84 -18.12
N ILE A 15 -8.89 16.55 -18.15
CA ILE A 15 -8.50 15.55 -17.15
C ILE A 15 -7.48 14.61 -17.79
N GLU A 16 -6.33 14.46 -17.16
CA GLU A 16 -5.24 13.55 -17.51
C GLU A 16 -5.11 12.47 -16.43
N GLY A 17 -4.73 11.25 -16.82
CA GLY A 17 -4.41 10.16 -15.88
C GLY A 17 -3.04 10.33 -15.23
N CYS A 18 -2.12 9.38 -15.45
CA CYS A 18 -0.76 9.47 -14.90
C CYS A 18 0.17 10.27 -15.82
N GLY A 19 0.81 11.33 -15.30
CA GLY A 19 1.62 12.25 -16.11
C GLY A 19 2.98 11.70 -16.56
N HIS A 20 3.63 10.91 -15.72
CA HIS A 20 4.98 10.35 -15.87
C HIS A 20 6.05 11.33 -16.40
N GLY A 21 5.99 12.60 -15.96
CA GLY A 21 6.91 13.66 -16.39
C GLY A 21 6.81 14.07 -17.87
N THR A 22 5.83 13.58 -18.64
CA THR A 22 5.70 13.79 -20.11
C THR A 22 4.92 15.07 -20.48
N LEU A 23 5.18 16.16 -19.76
CA LEU A 23 4.39 17.40 -19.83
C LEU A 23 4.32 18.02 -21.23
N ASP A 24 5.40 17.98 -22.01
CA ASP A 24 5.41 18.52 -23.37
C ASP A 24 4.39 17.77 -24.28
N ALA A 25 4.23 16.46 -24.08
CA ALA A 25 3.28 15.64 -24.83
C ALA A 25 1.83 15.80 -24.34
N ILE A 26 1.62 15.97 -23.03
CA ILE A 26 0.31 16.20 -22.43
C ILE A 26 -0.25 17.54 -22.92
N TYR A 27 0.52 18.64 -22.84
CA TYR A 27 0.06 19.96 -23.29
C TYR A 27 -0.24 19.99 -24.79
N ALA A 28 0.59 19.35 -25.63
CA ALA A 28 0.31 19.21 -27.07
C ALA A 28 -0.98 18.40 -27.34
N SER A 29 -1.25 17.36 -26.55
CA SER A 29 -2.46 16.54 -26.65
C SER A 29 -3.72 17.32 -26.23
N VAL A 30 -3.62 18.21 -25.24
CA VAL A 30 -4.69 19.14 -24.84
C VAL A 30 -4.95 20.16 -25.95
N GLU A 31 -3.90 20.77 -26.51
CA GLU A 31 -4.02 21.76 -27.59
C GLU A 31 -4.71 21.17 -28.84
N GLU A 32 -4.30 19.97 -29.25
CA GLU A 32 -4.92 19.25 -30.37
C GLU A 32 -6.36 18.82 -30.07
N SER A 33 -6.64 18.37 -28.85
CA SER A 33 -8.00 18.04 -28.42
C SER A 33 -8.92 19.28 -28.37
N CYS A 34 -8.38 20.46 -28.08
CA CYS A 34 -9.11 21.73 -28.15
C CYS A 34 -9.43 22.10 -29.61
N LYS A 35 -8.43 22.04 -30.52
CA LYS A 35 -8.62 22.29 -31.96
C LYS A 35 -9.73 21.42 -32.55
N GLN A 36 -9.72 20.12 -32.26
CA GLN A 36 -10.74 19.16 -32.73
C GLN A 36 -12.16 19.44 -32.19
N ARG A 37 -12.28 20.17 -31.07
CA ARG A 37 -13.57 20.60 -30.49
C ARG A 37 -13.98 22.02 -30.88
N GLY A 38 -13.16 22.77 -31.61
CA GLY A 38 -13.37 24.20 -31.84
C GLY A 38 -13.20 25.04 -30.56
N TRP A 39 -12.48 24.54 -29.56
CA TRP A 39 -12.13 25.28 -28.34
C TRP A 39 -10.82 26.04 -28.56
N ASP A 40 -10.80 27.30 -28.12
CA ASP A 40 -9.61 28.16 -28.04
C ASP A 40 -8.65 27.76 -26.89
N GLY A 41 -9.14 26.96 -25.93
CA GLY A 41 -8.36 26.35 -24.86
C GLY A 41 -9.25 25.71 -23.80
N VAL A 42 -8.61 25.11 -22.78
CA VAL A 42 -9.25 24.77 -21.51
C VAL A 42 -8.99 25.86 -20.47
N ASP A 43 -9.90 26.03 -19.52
CA ASP A 43 -9.69 26.93 -18.39
C ASP A 43 -8.67 26.33 -17.39
N ILE A 44 -8.63 25.00 -17.26
CA ILE A 44 -7.78 24.26 -16.32
C ILE A 44 -7.46 22.84 -16.83
N LEU A 45 -6.24 22.37 -16.54
CA LEU A 45 -5.81 20.98 -16.66
C LEU A 45 -5.70 20.35 -15.26
N ILE A 46 -6.23 19.15 -15.09
CA ILE A 46 -6.09 18.34 -13.87
C ILE A 46 -5.32 17.07 -14.23
N ILE A 47 -4.22 16.79 -13.53
CA ILE A 47 -3.45 15.55 -13.68
C ILE A 47 -3.67 14.68 -12.43
N GLY A 48 -4.09 13.42 -12.64
CA GLY A 48 -4.44 12.48 -11.58
C GLY A 48 -3.26 11.89 -10.79
N GLY A 49 -2.04 12.41 -10.95
CA GLY A 49 -0.83 12.03 -10.24
C GLY A 49 0.21 11.29 -11.07
N ASP A 50 1.22 10.72 -10.40
CA ASP A 50 2.50 10.32 -11.02
C ASP A 50 3.06 11.48 -11.88
N PHE A 51 3.01 12.70 -11.34
CA PHE A 51 3.32 13.92 -12.08
C PHE A 51 4.83 14.04 -12.35
N GLN A 52 5.68 13.60 -11.41
CA GLN A 52 7.14 13.68 -11.45
C GLN A 52 7.67 15.12 -11.48
N SER A 53 7.40 15.90 -10.43
CA SER A 53 7.86 17.29 -10.23
C SER A 53 9.37 17.43 -9.91
N VAL A 54 10.21 16.62 -10.55
CA VAL A 54 11.65 16.47 -10.31
C VAL A 54 12.43 17.68 -10.82
N ARG A 55 13.03 18.48 -9.91
CA ARG A 55 13.73 19.72 -10.29
C ARG A 55 15.12 19.47 -10.87
N ASN A 56 15.79 18.43 -10.37
CA ASN A 56 17.17 18.07 -10.68
C ASN A 56 17.45 16.59 -10.37
N ALA A 57 18.70 16.14 -10.57
CA ALA A 57 19.12 14.77 -10.33
C ALA A 57 19.05 14.34 -8.85
N GLU A 58 19.22 15.26 -7.89
CA GLU A 58 19.10 14.93 -6.46
C GLU A 58 17.65 14.53 -6.12
N ASP A 59 16.64 15.30 -6.55
CA ASP A 59 15.24 14.91 -6.39
C ASP A 59 14.93 13.56 -7.06
N LEU A 60 15.58 13.25 -8.19
CA LEU A 60 15.42 11.98 -8.89
C LEU A 60 16.03 10.79 -8.10
N SER A 61 17.06 11.04 -7.28
CA SER A 61 17.75 9.99 -6.50
C SER A 61 16.85 9.36 -5.42
N ILE A 62 15.82 10.08 -4.98
CA ILE A 62 14.83 9.62 -4.00
C ILE A 62 13.47 9.21 -4.61
N MET A 63 13.29 9.30 -5.93
CA MET A 63 12.03 8.89 -6.57
C MET A 63 11.81 7.38 -6.45
N SER A 64 10.62 6.95 -6.02
CA SER A 64 10.28 5.54 -5.76
C SER A 64 10.03 4.73 -7.04
N CYS A 65 11.10 4.48 -7.79
CA CYS A 65 11.15 3.51 -8.89
C CYS A 65 12.55 2.91 -9.03
N PRO A 66 12.69 1.73 -9.67
CA PRO A 66 13.99 1.14 -9.98
C PRO A 66 14.87 2.09 -10.79
N VAL A 67 16.16 2.20 -10.44
CA VAL A 67 17.10 3.18 -11.02
C VAL A 67 17.13 3.16 -12.56
N LYS A 68 16.98 1.99 -13.18
CA LYS A 68 16.90 1.80 -14.65
C LYS A 68 15.70 2.47 -15.35
N TYR A 69 14.72 2.99 -14.59
CA TYR A 69 13.54 3.69 -15.10
C TYR A 69 13.45 5.14 -14.61
N ARG A 70 14.48 5.63 -13.90
CA ARG A 70 14.59 7.02 -13.46
C ARG A 70 15.01 7.91 -14.63
N HIS A 71 14.16 8.86 -14.97
CA HIS A 71 14.39 9.88 -15.98
C HIS A 71 13.86 11.21 -15.46
N LEU A 72 14.53 12.32 -15.80
CA LEU A 72 14.12 13.67 -15.35
C LEU A 72 12.78 14.14 -15.95
N GLY A 73 12.40 13.64 -17.13
CA GLY A 73 11.22 14.10 -17.85
C GLY A 73 11.32 15.56 -18.32
N ASP A 74 10.17 16.18 -18.57
CA ASP A 74 10.10 17.56 -19.06
C ASP A 74 10.10 18.63 -17.95
N PHE A 75 9.77 18.25 -16.70
CA PHE A 75 9.51 19.20 -15.63
C PHE A 75 10.67 20.18 -15.31
N PRO A 76 11.97 19.81 -15.37
CA PRO A 76 13.05 20.78 -15.15
C PRO A 76 13.00 22.00 -16.08
N LYS A 77 12.46 21.88 -17.30
CA LYS A 77 12.25 22.99 -18.24
C LYS A 77 11.23 23.99 -17.72
N TYR A 78 10.18 23.50 -17.06
CA TYR A 78 9.11 24.30 -16.46
C TYR A 78 9.56 24.92 -15.13
N TYR A 79 10.34 24.18 -14.32
CA TYR A 79 10.90 24.66 -13.06
C TYR A 79 11.92 25.80 -13.27
N SER A 80 12.81 25.66 -14.25
CA SER A 80 13.82 26.67 -14.61
C SER A 80 13.27 27.87 -15.37
N GLY A 81 12.03 27.81 -15.87
CA GLY A 81 11.41 28.86 -16.68
C GLY A 81 11.82 28.87 -18.15
N GLU A 82 12.54 27.86 -18.66
CA GLU A 82 12.70 27.63 -20.12
C GLU A 82 11.33 27.48 -20.80
N ARG A 83 10.39 26.83 -20.10
CA ARG A 83 9.00 26.63 -20.52
C ARG A 83 8.04 27.14 -19.45
N LYS A 84 6.81 27.45 -19.89
CA LYS A 84 5.69 27.83 -19.03
C LYS A 84 4.48 26.98 -19.40
N ALA A 85 3.72 26.52 -18.41
CA ALA A 85 2.51 25.75 -18.67
C ALA A 85 1.45 26.63 -19.36
N PRO A 86 0.92 26.23 -20.54
CA PRO A 86 -0.01 27.05 -21.32
C PRO A 86 -1.38 27.21 -20.64
N TYR A 87 -1.80 26.22 -19.85
CA TYR A 87 -3.04 26.23 -19.08
C TYR A 87 -2.73 26.14 -17.58
N PRO A 88 -3.52 26.78 -16.69
CA PRO A 88 -3.47 26.52 -15.26
C PRO A 88 -3.57 25.02 -15.02
N THR A 89 -2.56 24.44 -14.37
CA THR A 89 -2.45 22.99 -14.18
C THR A 89 -2.46 22.68 -12.70
N ILE A 90 -3.40 21.85 -12.24
CA ILE A 90 -3.43 21.31 -10.87
C ILE A 90 -3.16 19.81 -10.88
N PHE A 91 -2.54 19.29 -9.82
CA PHE A 91 -2.35 17.85 -9.64
C PHE A 91 -2.31 17.43 -8.18
N ILE A 92 -2.69 16.17 -7.95
CA ILE A 92 -2.44 15.41 -6.72
C ILE A 92 -1.20 14.51 -6.92
N ALA A 93 -0.54 14.08 -5.86
CA ALA A 93 0.63 13.20 -5.99
C ALA A 93 0.20 11.75 -6.27
N GLY A 94 0.97 11.05 -7.09
CA GLY A 94 0.93 9.59 -7.21
C GLY A 94 1.99 8.91 -6.34
N ASN A 95 2.56 7.81 -6.85
CA ASN A 95 3.66 7.09 -6.20
C ASN A 95 5.03 7.29 -6.89
N HIS A 96 5.05 7.84 -8.11
CA HIS A 96 6.25 8.22 -8.84
C HIS A 96 6.40 9.75 -8.81
N GLU A 97 7.03 10.27 -7.76
CA GLU A 97 7.09 11.71 -7.49
C GLU A 97 8.44 12.17 -6.93
N ALA A 98 8.68 13.49 -6.98
CA ALA A 98 9.78 14.14 -6.28
C ALA A 98 9.37 14.42 -4.82
N SER A 99 9.44 13.38 -3.97
CA SER A 99 8.95 13.41 -2.59
C SER A 99 9.45 14.61 -1.78
N SER A 100 10.73 15.00 -1.97
CA SER A 100 11.34 16.22 -1.40
C SER A 100 10.57 17.50 -1.73
N HIS A 101 10.40 17.77 -3.03
CA HIS A 101 9.80 18.97 -3.57
C HIS A 101 8.30 19.08 -3.26
N LEU A 102 7.60 17.95 -3.15
CA LEU A 102 6.20 17.93 -2.76
C LEU A 102 6.00 18.04 -1.24
N TRP A 103 6.96 17.61 -0.42
CA TRP A 103 6.92 17.81 1.04
C TRP A 103 7.06 19.27 1.45
N GLU A 104 7.90 20.03 0.73
CA GLU A 104 8.01 21.49 0.82
C GLU A 104 6.64 22.21 0.72
N LEU A 105 5.65 21.57 0.07
CA LEU A 105 4.35 22.12 -0.31
C LEU A 105 3.18 21.25 0.19
N TYR A 106 3.25 20.76 1.42
CA TYR A 106 2.23 19.86 2.01
C TYR A 106 0.79 20.42 2.00
N TYR A 107 0.60 21.75 2.19
CA TYR A 107 -0.72 22.42 2.06
C TYR A 107 -1.08 22.81 0.61
N GLY A 108 -0.26 22.38 -0.34
CA GLY A 108 -0.28 22.80 -1.74
C GLY A 108 0.53 24.07 -2.01
N GLY A 109 0.85 24.29 -3.28
CA GLY A 109 1.62 25.44 -3.75
C GLY A 109 2.04 25.30 -5.21
N TRP A 110 2.57 26.37 -5.80
CA TRP A 110 3.12 26.32 -7.15
C TRP A 110 4.45 25.57 -7.15
N VAL A 111 4.53 24.48 -7.91
CA VAL A 111 5.80 23.77 -8.18
C VAL A 111 6.56 24.37 -9.35
N ALA A 112 5.86 25.08 -10.23
CA ALA A 112 6.42 25.83 -11.36
C ALA A 112 5.41 26.92 -11.78
N PRO A 113 5.78 27.91 -12.61
CA PRO A 113 4.84 28.94 -13.06
C PRO A 113 3.62 28.34 -13.78
N ASN A 114 2.43 28.58 -13.22
CA ASN A 114 1.13 28.07 -13.69
C ASN A 114 0.90 26.55 -13.47
N ILE A 115 1.70 25.88 -12.62
CA ILE A 115 1.53 24.49 -12.18
C ILE A 115 1.46 24.41 -10.64
N TYR A 116 0.33 23.96 -10.09
CA TYR A 116 0.04 23.92 -8.66
C TYR A 116 -0.13 22.48 -8.16
N TYR A 117 0.66 22.08 -7.17
CA TYR A 117 0.44 20.85 -6.42
C TYR A 117 -0.64 21.08 -5.37
N MET A 118 -1.63 20.20 -5.27
CA MET A 118 -2.72 20.36 -4.30
C MET A 118 -2.28 20.15 -2.84
N GLY A 119 -1.19 19.44 -2.56
CA GLY A 119 -0.83 19.03 -1.19
C GLY A 119 -1.25 17.60 -0.85
N ALA A 120 -1.01 17.16 0.39
CA ALA A 120 -1.34 15.78 0.82
C ALA A 120 -2.86 15.50 0.78
N ALA A 121 -3.65 16.46 1.27
CA ALA A 121 -5.08 16.58 1.00
C ALA A 121 -5.46 18.06 0.97
N ASN A 122 -6.43 18.44 0.14
CA ASN A 122 -6.87 19.84 0.01
C ASN A 122 -8.28 19.97 -0.57
N ILE A 123 -8.94 21.10 -0.33
CA ILE A 123 -10.06 21.56 -1.14
C ILE A 123 -9.76 22.97 -1.64
N LEU A 124 -9.73 23.11 -2.96
CA LEU A 124 -9.52 24.37 -3.66
C LEU A 124 -10.76 24.76 -4.44
N ARG A 125 -10.93 26.05 -4.65
CA ARG A 125 -11.99 26.60 -5.50
C ARG A 125 -11.38 27.11 -6.80
N PHE A 126 -12.02 26.78 -7.92
CA PHE A 126 -11.64 27.28 -9.23
C PHE A 126 -12.87 27.84 -9.94
N GLY A 127 -13.04 29.17 -9.85
CA GLY A 127 -14.29 29.82 -10.22
C GLY A 127 -15.46 29.28 -9.37
N PRO A 128 -16.53 28.74 -9.99
CA PRO A 128 -17.68 28.21 -9.25
C PRO A 128 -17.43 26.83 -8.63
N LEU A 129 -16.44 26.07 -9.09
CA LEU A 129 -16.23 24.67 -8.70
C LEU A 129 -15.37 24.53 -7.44
N ARG A 130 -15.75 23.62 -6.54
CA ARG A 130 -14.91 23.09 -5.45
C ARG A 130 -14.30 21.75 -5.88
N ILE A 131 -12.98 21.65 -5.76
CA ILE A 131 -12.18 20.49 -6.15
C ILE A 131 -11.48 19.97 -4.90
N ALA A 132 -11.87 18.79 -4.42
CA ALA A 132 -11.19 18.06 -3.36
C ALA A 132 -10.13 17.12 -3.96
N GLY A 133 -8.94 17.09 -3.36
CA GLY A 133 -7.87 16.19 -3.75
C GLY A 133 -7.31 15.39 -2.57
N LEU A 134 -7.07 14.10 -2.81
CA LEU A 134 -6.37 13.18 -1.93
C LEU A 134 -5.14 12.63 -2.67
N SER A 135 -3.94 12.96 -2.18
CA SER A 135 -2.67 12.54 -2.77
C SER A 135 -2.21 11.18 -2.24
N GLY A 136 -1.46 10.44 -3.07
CA GLY A 136 -0.84 9.17 -2.71
C GLY A 136 -1.66 7.92 -3.05
N ILE A 137 -1.22 6.76 -2.55
CA ILE A 137 -1.90 5.46 -2.69
C ILE A 137 -2.12 4.76 -1.35
N TRP A 138 -3.10 3.85 -1.31
CA TRP A 138 -3.47 3.10 -0.11
C TRP A 138 -2.45 2.01 0.26
N LYS A 139 -1.94 2.05 1.50
CA LYS A 139 -1.34 0.91 2.22
C LYS A 139 -1.80 0.90 3.68
N GLY A 140 -2.56 -0.14 4.04
CA GLY A 140 -3.21 -0.24 5.36
C GLY A 140 -2.25 -0.26 6.56
N PHE A 141 -0.99 -0.68 6.37
CA PHE A 141 0.02 -0.72 7.44
C PHE A 141 0.63 0.66 7.76
N ASP A 142 0.64 1.59 6.80
CA ASP A 142 1.10 2.98 7.03
C ASP A 142 -0.05 3.94 7.31
N TYR A 143 -1.29 3.60 6.91
CA TYR A 143 -2.46 4.47 7.05
C TYR A 143 -2.62 5.10 8.45
N ARG A 144 -2.35 4.35 9.53
CA ARG A 144 -2.47 4.85 10.91
C ARG A 144 -1.21 5.51 11.48
N LYS A 145 -0.10 5.57 10.73
CA LYS A 145 1.13 6.27 11.15
C LYS A 145 1.03 7.77 10.83
N PRO A 146 1.77 8.64 11.53
CA PRO A 146 1.92 10.02 11.09
C PRO A 146 2.81 10.11 9.82
N HIS A 147 2.89 11.31 9.28
CA HIS A 147 3.83 11.72 8.24
C HIS A 147 5.23 11.97 8.84
N HIS A 148 5.83 10.91 9.37
CA HIS A 148 7.11 10.93 10.08
C HIS A 148 8.32 11.26 9.19
N GLU A 149 8.17 11.20 7.86
CA GLU A 149 9.23 11.33 6.89
C GLU A 149 9.86 12.74 6.91
N ARG A 150 11.21 12.81 6.96
CA ARG A 150 11.96 14.07 6.77
C ARG A 150 13.33 13.79 6.19
N LEU A 151 13.86 14.73 5.39
CA LEU A 151 15.15 14.55 4.73
C LEU A 151 16.33 14.55 5.72
N PRO A 152 17.42 13.82 5.42
CA PRO A 152 17.54 12.81 4.35
C PRO A 152 16.67 11.55 4.62
N PHE A 153 16.07 11.00 3.57
CA PHE A 153 15.12 9.88 3.65
C PHE A 153 15.82 8.52 3.68
N SER A 154 15.29 7.59 4.48
CA SER A 154 15.64 6.16 4.41
C SER A 154 14.95 5.47 3.21
N GLY A 155 15.34 4.24 2.91
CA GLY A 155 14.72 3.43 1.84
C GLY A 155 13.27 3.00 2.11
N ASP A 156 12.80 3.20 3.34
CA ASP A 156 11.40 3.03 3.73
C ASP A 156 10.63 4.34 3.55
N ASP A 157 11.20 5.45 4.02
CA ASP A 157 10.57 6.78 3.98
C ASP A 157 10.27 7.22 2.52
N VAL A 158 11.15 6.85 1.57
CA VAL A 158 10.94 7.01 0.12
C VAL A 158 9.63 6.36 -0.37
N LYS A 159 9.18 5.28 0.28
CA LYS A 159 7.93 4.57 -0.05
C LYS A 159 6.76 5.08 0.78
N SER A 160 6.94 5.20 2.09
CA SER A 160 5.86 5.58 2.99
C SER A 160 5.39 7.02 2.77
N TRP A 161 6.24 7.91 2.24
CA TRP A 161 5.87 9.29 1.90
C TRP A 161 4.58 9.42 1.08
N TYR A 162 4.39 8.60 0.03
CA TYR A 162 3.18 8.65 -0.81
C TYR A 162 2.06 7.71 -0.33
N HIS A 163 2.18 7.07 0.83
CA HIS A 163 1.09 6.26 1.37
C HIS A 163 0.05 7.15 2.07
N VAL A 164 -1.21 7.07 1.64
CA VAL A 164 -2.31 7.86 2.21
C VAL A 164 -2.38 7.68 3.73
N ARG A 165 -2.52 8.78 4.47
CA ARG A 165 -2.65 8.78 5.93
C ARG A 165 -4.07 9.04 6.41
N GLU A 166 -4.37 8.47 7.56
CA GLU A 166 -5.65 8.61 8.24
C GLU A 166 -5.91 10.06 8.65
N ILE A 167 -4.89 10.85 9.00
CA ILE A 167 -5.07 12.27 9.34
C ILE A 167 -5.53 13.12 8.13
N ASP A 168 -5.12 12.76 6.91
CA ASP A 168 -5.54 13.44 5.68
C ASP A 168 -6.98 13.10 5.31
N VAL A 169 -7.33 11.82 5.42
CA VAL A 169 -8.71 11.35 5.29
C VAL A 169 -9.59 11.99 6.37
N ARG A 170 -9.17 12.00 7.64
CA ARG A 170 -9.94 12.56 8.77
C ARG A 170 -10.32 14.01 8.53
N LYS A 171 -9.39 14.85 8.03
CA LYS A 171 -9.68 16.23 7.60
C LYS A 171 -10.78 16.28 6.54
N LEU A 172 -10.65 15.51 5.45
CA LEU A 172 -11.64 15.46 4.37
C LEU A 172 -13.01 14.94 4.84
N LEU A 173 -13.03 14.02 5.81
CA LEU A 173 -14.27 13.51 6.42
C LEU A 173 -14.98 14.54 7.32
N GLN A 174 -14.38 15.68 7.68
CA GLN A 174 -15.07 16.72 8.47
C GLN A 174 -15.88 17.73 7.62
N VAL A 175 -15.69 17.74 6.30
CA VAL A 175 -16.29 18.72 5.38
C VAL A 175 -17.82 18.60 5.39
N GLN A 176 -18.55 19.68 5.62
CA GLN A 176 -20.01 19.67 5.79
C GLN A 176 -20.78 20.11 4.53
N THR A 177 -20.12 20.83 3.61
CA THR A 177 -20.78 21.38 2.42
C THR A 177 -20.36 20.65 1.13
N GLN A 178 -21.30 20.51 0.19
CA GLN A 178 -21.12 19.81 -1.09
C GLN A 178 -19.85 20.24 -1.87
N VAL A 179 -19.16 19.25 -2.44
CA VAL A 179 -18.01 19.41 -3.35
C VAL A 179 -18.42 18.97 -4.77
N ASP A 180 -17.84 19.58 -5.80
CA ASP A 180 -18.20 19.33 -7.21
C ASP A 180 -17.33 18.25 -7.88
N VAL A 181 -16.03 18.23 -7.55
CA VAL A 181 -15.03 17.28 -8.09
C VAL A 181 -14.21 16.66 -6.95
N GLY A 182 -14.05 15.34 -6.96
CA GLY A 182 -13.09 14.62 -6.12
C GLY A 182 -11.97 13.97 -6.95
N LEU A 183 -10.74 13.97 -6.41
CA LEU A 183 -9.55 13.39 -7.04
C LEU A 183 -8.85 12.43 -6.07
N SER A 184 -8.48 11.24 -6.55
CA SER A 184 -7.52 10.33 -5.88
C SER A 184 -6.68 9.59 -6.90
N HIS A 185 -5.39 9.36 -6.64
CA HIS A 185 -4.51 8.74 -7.64
C HIS A 185 -4.92 7.29 -7.90
N ASP A 186 -5.03 6.49 -6.84
CA ASP A 186 -5.68 5.19 -6.89
C ASP A 186 -7.22 5.29 -6.86
N TRP A 187 -7.88 4.23 -7.30
CA TRP A 187 -9.33 4.21 -7.42
C TRP A 187 -9.98 3.98 -6.06
N PRO A 188 -11.12 4.63 -5.74
CA PRO A 188 -11.96 4.21 -4.61
C PRO A 188 -12.27 2.72 -4.68
N ARG A 189 -12.12 2.01 -3.56
CA ARG A 189 -12.33 0.56 -3.51
C ARG A 189 -13.72 0.17 -3.98
N ALA A 190 -13.81 -0.96 -4.69
CA ALA A 190 -15.03 -1.54 -5.24
C ALA A 190 -15.77 -0.68 -6.30
N VAL A 191 -15.19 0.42 -6.78
CA VAL A 191 -15.81 1.29 -7.80
C VAL A 191 -15.99 0.58 -9.15
N GLU A 192 -15.22 -0.47 -9.43
CA GLU A 192 -15.39 -1.32 -10.61
C GLU A 192 -16.76 -1.99 -10.69
N ARG A 193 -17.35 -2.33 -9.53
CA ARG A 193 -18.68 -2.97 -9.44
C ARG A 193 -19.80 -2.06 -9.93
N HIS A 194 -19.56 -0.75 -9.98
CA HIS A 194 -20.48 0.28 -10.44
C HIS A 194 -20.31 0.64 -11.95
N GLY A 195 -19.55 -0.15 -12.71
CA GLY A 195 -19.39 -0.02 -14.16
C GLY A 195 -19.29 -1.38 -14.85
N ASP A 196 -18.82 -1.40 -16.11
CA ASP A 196 -18.62 -2.64 -16.88
C ASP A 196 -17.37 -3.41 -16.42
N HIS A 197 -17.45 -3.97 -15.21
CA HIS A 197 -16.45 -4.89 -14.67
C HIS A 197 -16.27 -6.13 -15.56
N GLY A 198 -17.31 -6.53 -16.30
CA GLY A 198 -17.25 -7.63 -17.27
C GLY A 198 -16.32 -7.35 -18.47
N TRP A 199 -16.19 -6.10 -18.90
CA TRP A 199 -15.16 -5.62 -19.82
C TRP A 199 -13.82 -5.42 -19.13
N LEU A 200 -13.81 -4.82 -17.94
CA LEU A 200 -12.59 -4.53 -17.19
C LEU A 200 -11.77 -5.80 -16.92
N PHE A 201 -12.41 -6.86 -16.42
CA PHE A 201 -11.76 -8.14 -16.14
C PHE A 201 -11.33 -8.89 -17.42
N LYS A 202 -11.96 -8.64 -18.57
CA LYS A 202 -11.48 -9.13 -19.88
C LYS A 202 -10.24 -8.36 -20.37
N LYS A 203 -9.99 -7.15 -19.87
CA LYS A 203 -8.80 -6.33 -20.20
C LYS A 203 -7.67 -6.47 -19.18
N LYS A 204 -8.00 -6.70 -17.91
CA LYS A 204 -7.08 -6.93 -16.79
C LYS A 204 -7.62 -8.09 -15.92
N PRO A 205 -7.29 -9.35 -16.24
CA PRO A 205 -7.83 -10.50 -15.52
C PRO A 205 -7.58 -10.49 -14.01
N ALA A 206 -6.40 -10.08 -13.56
CA ALA A 206 -6.04 -10.01 -12.13
C ALA A 206 -7.00 -9.13 -11.29
N PHE A 207 -7.57 -8.08 -11.88
CA PHE A 207 -8.54 -7.22 -11.20
C PHE A 207 -9.81 -7.96 -10.80
N LYS A 208 -10.11 -9.12 -11.40
CA LYS A 208 -11.26 -9.96 -11.03
C LYS A 208 -11.10 -10.56 -9.64
N ASP A 209 -9.92 -11.08 -9.36
CA ASP A 209 -9.58 -11.72 -8.10
C ASP A 209 -9.41 -10.65 -7.00
N GLU A 210 -8.70 -9.55 -7.29
CA GLU A 210 -8.62 -8.39 -6.39
C GLU A 210 -10.00 -7.77 -6.08
N SER A 211 -10.91 -7.74 -7.07
CA SER A 211 -12.31 -7.31 -6.89
C SER A 211 -13.10 -8.30 -6.03
N ARG A 212 -12.93 -9.62 -6.22
CA ARG A 212 -13.61 -10.65 -5.40
C ARG A 212 -13.18 -10.51 -3.94
N ASP A 213 -11.88 -10.42 -3.72
CA ASP A 213 -11.25 -10.48 -2.40
C ASP A 213 -11.30 -9.12 -1.67
N GLY A 214 -11.82 -8.09 -2.32
CA GLY A 214 -12.05 -6.76 -1.71
C GLY A 214 -10.78 -5.95 -1.50
N THR A 215 -9.73 -6.22 -2.29
CA THR A 215 -8.43 -5.55 -2.24
C THR A 215 -8.21 -4.57 -3.40
N LEU A 216 -9.02 -4.61 -4.46
CA LEU A 216 -8.93 -3.69 -5.59
C LEU A 216 -9.29 -2.25 -5.16
N GLY A 217 -8.28 -1.39 -5.14
CA GLY A 217 -8.41 0.04 -4.87
C GLY A 217 -8.24 0.45 -3.40
N SER A 218 -8.73 1.64 -3.10
CA SER A 218 -8.35 2.44 -1.94
C SER A 218 -9.51 2.60 -0.98
N VAL A 219 -9.32 2.07 0.23
CA VAL A 219 -10.29 2.19 1.33
C VAL A 219 -10.40 3.64 1.81
N ALA A 220 -9.29 4.39 1.76
CA ALA A 220 -9.27 5.83 2.03
C ALA A 220 -10.12 6.61 1.02
N ALA A 221 -9.91 6.39 -0.28
CA ALA A 221 -10.67 7.08 -1.32
C ALA A 221 -12.14 6.65 -1.36
N GLU A 222 -12.47 5.40 -1.00
CA GLU A 222 -13.84 4.93 -0.76
C GLU A 222 -14.52 5.75 0.36
N TYR A 223 -13.88 5.89 1.54
CA TYR A 223 -14.44 6.68 2.64
C TYR A 223 -14.66 8.15 2.25
N VAL A 224 -13.69 8.78 1.57
CA VAL A 224 -13.81 10.18 1.13
C VAL A 224 -14.90 10.32 0.06
N MET A 225 -14.98 9.42 -0.92
CA MET A 225 -16.01 9.45 -1.97
C MET A 225 -17.42 9.27 -1.40
N ASP A 226 -17.61 8.30 -0.51
CA ASP A 226 -18.92 7.98 0.07
C ASP A 226 -19.40 9.03 1.09
N ARG A 227 -18.46 9.85 1.59
CA ARG A 227 -18.70 10.99 2.49
C ARG A 227 -18.90 12.32 1.77
N LEU A 228 -18.12 12.62 0.73
CA LEU A 228 -18.21 13.89 -0.02
C LEU A 228 -19.21 13.85 -1.19
N ARG A 229 -19.44 12.65 -1.76
CA ARG A 229 -20.31 12.38 -2.90
C ARG A 229 -20.22 13.44 -4.02
N PRO A 230 -19.03 13.80 -4.54
CA PRO A 230 -18.95 14.80 -5.60
C PRO A 230 -19.55 14.25 -6.91
N PRO A 231 -20.30 15.03 -7.70
CA PRO A 231 -20.86 14.59 -8.97
C PRO A 231 -19.85 13.99 -9.95
N HIS A 232 -18.59 14.39 -9.84
CA HIS A 232 -17.47 13.85 -10.61
C HIS A 232 -16.35 13.35 -9.69
N TRP A 233 -15.86 12.14 -9.93
CA TRP A 233 -14.64 11.62 -9.31
C TRP A 233 -13.65 11.19 -10.39
N PHE A 234 -12.39 11.63 -10.29
CA PHE A 234 -11.33 11.30 -11.24
C PHE A 234 -10.17 10.56 -10.58
N SER A 235 -9.68 9.52 -11.24
CA SER A 235 -8.53 8.74 -10.77
C SER A 235 -7.60 8.27 -11.90
N ALA A 236 -6.43 7.79 -11.53
CA ALA A 236 -5.36 7.37 -12.43
C ALA A 236 -4.85 5.97 -12.02
N HIS A 237 -3.54 5.85 -11.76
CA HIS A 237 -2.77 4.69 -11.28
C HIS A 237 -2.86 3.39 -12.12
N MET A 238 -4.08 2.86 -12.29
CA MET A 238 -4.35 1.53 -12.84
C MET A 238 -4.06 1.40 -14.35
N HIS A 239 -3.69 2.47 -15.05
CA HIS A 239 -3.35 2.47 -16.49
C HIS A 239 -4.40 1.76 -17.36
N ILE A 240 -5.65 2.23 -17.26
CA ILE A 240 -6.77 1.86 -18.13
C ILE A 240 -7.88 2.92 -18.00
N LYS A 241 -8.51 3.29 -19.12
CA LYS A 241 -9.74 4.09 -19.06
C LYS A 241 -10.92 3.23 -18.62
N PHE A 242 -11.62 3.68 -17.58
CA PHE A 242 -12.81 3.02 -17.05
C PHE A 242 -13.80 4.07 -16.53
N ALA A 243 -15.10 3.79 -16.61
CA ALA A 243 -16.13 4.69 -16.13
C ALA A 243 -17.21 3.91 -15.37
N ALA A 244 -17.71 4.50 -14.29
CA ALA A 244 -18.70 3.91 -13.40
C ALA A 244 -19.62 4.99 -12.82
N ILE A 245 -20.81 4.59 -12.35
CA ILE A 245 -21.78 5.49 -11.73
C ILE A 245 -22.18 4.87 -10.38
N LYS A 246 -21.67 5.44 -9.27
CA LYS A 246 -22.02 4.99 -7.92
C LYS A 246 -23.22 5.80 -7.41
N THR A 247 -24.34 5.12 -7.24
CA THR A 247 -25.59 5.67 -6.70
C THR A 247 -25.71 5.40 -5.20
N TYR A 248 -26.28 6.35 -4.46
CA TYR A 248 -26.50 6.24 -3.01
C TYR A 248 -27.99 6.33 -2.67
N GLU A 249 -28.50 5.34 -1.96
CA GLU A 249 -29.90 5.27 -1.54
C GLU A 249 -30.13 6.00 -0.21
N ASP A 250 -31.36 6.50 0.00
CA ASP A 250 -31.78 7.07 1.27
C ASP A 250 -32.21 5.97 2.23
N THR A 251 -31.26 5.40 2.97
CA THR A 251 -31.59 4.48 4.08
C THR A 251 -32.23 5.25 5.24
N ARG A 252 -33.53 5.56 5.10
CA ARG A 252 -34.39 5.85 6.26
C ARG A 252 -34.56 4.53 7.03
N PRO A 253 -34.28 4.48 8.34
CA PRO A 253 -34.75 3.36 9.14
C PRO A 253 -36.28 3.42 9.19
N GLU A 254 -36.95 2.40 8.65
CA GLU A 254 -38.39 2.26 8.82
C GLU A 254 -38.67 1.90 10.28
N VAL A 255 -39.22 2.87 11.02
CA VAL A 255 -39.76 2.64 12.35
C VAL A 255 -41.16 2.05 12.15
N GLU A 256 -41.28 0.73 12.25
CA GLU A 256 -42.59 0.07 12.24
C GLU A 256 -43.38 0.48 13.50
N GLU A 257 -44.26 1.48 13.36
CA GLU A 257 -45.22 1.86 14.40
C GLU A 257 -46.29 0.76 14.54
N SER A 258 -45.98 -0.28 15.32
CA SER A 258 -46.88 -1.39 15.57
C SER A 258 -48.16 -0.94 16.30
N LYS A 259 -49.29 -0.88 15.59
CA LYS A 259 -50.63 -0.91 16.20
C LYS A 259 -51.54 -1.94 15.53
N PRO A 260 -52.47 -2.54 16.28
CA PRO A 260 -52.95 -3.88 15.96
C PRO A 260 -54.30 -3.85 15.25
N ASP A 261 -54.57 -4.87 14.44
CA ASP A 261 -55.96 -5.24 14.17
C ASP A 261 -56.20 -6.75 13.99
N VAL A 262 -57.43 -7.11 14.35
CA VAL A 262 -57.98 -8.44 14.60
C VAL A 262 -58.02 -9.33 13.33
N ALA A 263 -57.56 -10.58 13.44
CA ALA A 263 -57.77 -11.62 12.42
C ALA A 263 -59.21 -12.18 12.45
N PRO A 264 -59.73 -12.77 11.35
CA PRO A 264 -59.64 -14.24 11.28
C PRO A 264 -59.57 -14.88 9.87
N ALA A 265 -59.31 -16.21 9.89
CA ALA A 265 -59.79 -17.24 8.96
C ALA A 265 -58.95 -17.72 7.74
N VAL A 266 -57.96 -18.57 8.03
CA VAL A 266 -57.73 -19.91 7.44
C VAL A 266 -57.68 -20.10 5.90
N THR A 267 -56.51 -20.50 5.37
CA THR A 267 -56.32 -21.79 4.66
C THR A 267 -54.84 -22.21 4.59
N SER A 268 -54.58 -23.51 4.41
CA SER A 268 -53.25 -24.16 4.29
C SER A 268 -52.81 -24.27 2.81
N ALA A 269 -51.60 -24.70 2.42
CA ALA A 269 -50.49 -25.39 3.11
C ALA A 269 -49.11 -25.00 2.48
N PRO A 270 -47.94 -25.39 3.05
CA PRO A 270 -46.63 -24.90 2.60
C PRO A 270 -45.96 -25.73 1.49
N ALA A 271 -44.92 -25.16 0.88
CA ALA A 271 -43.91 -25.85 0.06
C ALA A 271 -42.51 -25.43 0.53
N THR A 272 -41.52 -26.31 0.36
CA THR A 272 -40.24 -26.27 1.10
C THR A 272 -39.05 -25.75 0.29
N GLU A 273 -38.22 -24.92 0.93
CA GLU A 273 -36.80 -24.78 0.56
C GLU A 273 -36.03 -26.04 1.00
N THR A 274 -34.94 -26.37 0.30
CA THR A 274 -33.90 -27.31 0.77
C THR A 274 -32.54 -26.87 0.25
N ASN A 275 -31.54 -26.92 1.13
CA ASN A 275 -30.16 -26.54 0.85
C ASN A 275 -29.36 -27.78 0.38
N PRO A 276 -28.73 -27.77 -0.81
CA PRO A 276 -27.85 -28.86 -1.24
C PRO A 276 -26.43 -28.73 -0.65
N ASP A 277 -25.74 -29.87 -0.59
CA ASP A 277 -24.33 -30.07 -0.18
C ASP A 277 -24.05 -30.35 1.31
N GLU A 278 -24.92 -31.13 1.96
CA GLU A 278 -24.55 -31.99 3.09
C GLU A 278 -24.48 -33.45 2.60
N ILE A 279 -23.27 -34.02 2.56
CA ILE A 279 -23.04 -35.45 2.32
C ILE A 279 -22.09 -35.94 3.42
N ASP A 280 -22.67 -36.64 4.39
CA ASP A 280 -21.95 -37.42 5.40
C ASP A 280 -21.51 -38.76 4.78
N LEU A 281 -20.35 -39.29 5.20
CA LEU A 281 -19.77 -40.53 4.67
C LEU A 281 -19.00 -41.29 5.77
N ASP A 282 -19.64 -42.35 6.27
CA ASP A 282 -19.00 -43.64 6.59
C ASP A 282 -20.13 -44.71 6.54
N MET A 283 -19.99 -45.72 5.66
CA MET A 283 -19.70 -47.13 6.01
C MET A 283 -20.85 -47.83 6.77
N ASP A 284 -21.50 -48.88 6.26
CA ASP A 284 -20.92 -50.17 5.82
C ASP A 284 -21.79 -50.88 4.75
N ASP A 285 -21.27 -51.98 4.18
CA ASP A 285 -21.96 -52.93 3.28
C ASP A 285 -21.89 -54.35 3.91
N ASP A 286 -22.80 -55.25 3.52
CA ASP A 286 -23.02 -56.61 4.08
C ASP A 286 -23.49 -56.61 5.59
N ASP A 287 -24.54 -57.32 6.03
CA ASP A 287 -24.99 -58.66 5.64
C ASP A 287 -26.49 -58.97 5.93
N GLU A 288 -26.97 -60.06 5.31
CA GLU A 288 -28.08 -60.98 5.63
C GLU A 288 -29.50 -60.54 6.13
N GLU A 289 -30.47 -60.78 5.24
CA GLU A 289 -31.69 -61.63 5.39
C GLU A 289 -32.94 -61.30 6.28
N ASP A 290 -34.07 -61.60 5.62
CA ASP A 290 -35.34 -62.20 6.08
C ASP A 290 -36.47 -61.48 6.86
N THR A 291 -37.39 -60.98 6.03
CA THR A 291 -38.83 -61.33 5.97
C THR A 291 -39.82 -61.06 7.14
N LYS A 292 -40.77 -60.17 6.78
CA LYS A 292 -42.23 -60.38 6.82
C LYS A 292 -43.00 -60.29 8.15
N LEU A 293 -43.81 -59.22 8.14
CA LEU A 293 -45.27 -59.22 8.32
C LEU A 293 -45.88 -59.24 9.73
N LYS A 294 -46.57 -58.12 9.98
CA LYS A 294 -47.98 -58.00 10.41
C LYS A 294 -48.33 -57.80 11.90
N ALA A 295 -49.03 -56.69 12.06
CA ALA A 295 -50.27 -56.50 12.80
C ALA A 295 -50.19 -56.07 14.28
N GLU A 296 -50.72 -54.86 14.49
CA GLU A 296 -51.33 -54.42 15.74
C GLU A 296 -52.48 -55.38 16.14
N PRO A 297 -52.90 -55.37 17.42
CA PRO A 297 -54.03 -54.49 17.72
C PRO A 297 -53.98 -53.76 19.08
N GLU A 298 -54.61 -52.58 19.10
CA GLU A 298 -55.67 -52.15 20.04
C GLU A 298 -55.97 -52.98 21.33
N VAL A 299 -56.30 -52.42 22.51
CA VAL A 299 -56.34 -51.02 23.02
C VAL A 299 -56.78 -50.97 24.53
N LYS A 300 -56.80 -49.78 25.16
CA LYS A 300 -57.53 -49.33 26.41
C LYS A 300 -56.91 -49.47 27.83
N LYS A 301 -56.91 -48.31 28.51
CA LYS A 301 -57.08 -48.02 29.97
C LYS A 301 -55.86 -48.24 30.91
N SER A 302 -55.64 -47.42 31.94
CA SER A 302 -56.41 -46.28 32.50
C SER A 302 -55.56 -45.20 33.19
N GLU A 303 -56.04 -43.95 33.16
CA GLU A 303 -55.68 -42.80 34.01
C GLU A 303 -56.16 -42.96 35.49
N PRO A 304 -55.96 -41.99 36.42
CA PRO A 304 -54.94 -40.92 36.52
C PRO A 304 -54.23 -40.85 37.89
N GLU A 305 -53.08 -40.14 37.98
CA GLU A 305 -52.70 -39.38 39.18
C GLU A 305 -52.18 -37.99 38.79
N THR A 306 -52.34 -36.99 39.66
CA THR A 306 -52.06 -35.57 39.36
C THR A 306 -51.24 -34.90 40.47
N LYS A 307 -50.15 -34.18 40.11
CA LYS A 307 -49.92 -32.75 40.40
C LYS A 307 -48.49 -32.25 40.13
N GLU A 308 -48.43 -31.06 39.54
CA GLU A 308 -47.50 -29.94 39.84
C GLU A 308 -45.96 -30.15 39.78
N THR A 309 -45.32 -29.60 38.74
CA THR A 309 -44.20 -28.64 38.83
C THR A 309 -43.98 -27.96 37.45
N PRO A 310 -43.29 -26.79 37.35
CA PRO A 310 -43.63 -25.77 36.34
C PRO A 310 -42.72 -25.64 35.11
N GLU A 311 -43.20 -24.85 34.15
CA GLU A 311 -42.42 -24.22 33.08
C GLU A 311 -41.32 -23.28 33.64
N THR A 312 -40.23 -23.07 32.89
CA THR A 312 -39.30 -21.96 33.12
C THR A 312 -38.86 -21.33 31.79
N THR A 313 -39.25 -20.07 31.56
CA THR A 313 -38.80 -19.24 30.44
C THR A 313 -37.46 -18.58 30.78
N ASN A 314 -36.42 -18.84 30.00
CA ASN A 314 -35.07 -18.28 30.20
C ASN A 314 -34.87 -16.92 29.49
N GLU A 315 -35.70 -15.94 29.84
CA GLU A 315 -35.46 -14.53 29.47
C GLU A 315 -34.88 -13.75 30.65
N VAL A 316 -33.57 -13.51 30.59
CA VAL A 316 -32.87 -12.63 31.55
C VAL A 316 -33.21 -11.18 31.24
N SER A 317 -33.63 -10.39 32.23
CA SER A 317 -33.99 -8.97 32.06
C SER A 317 -32.77 -8.07 31.77
N GLU A 318 -33.02 -6.90 31.20
CA GLU A 318 -31.94 -5.94 30.87
C GLU A 318 -31.21 -5.41 32.11
N GLU A 319 -31.90 -5.26 33.24
CA GLU A 319 -31.28 -4.82 34.51
C GLU A 319 -30.21 -5.80 35.04
N LEU A 320 -30.32 -7.10 34.74
CA LEU A 320 -29.26 -8.07 35.04
C LEU A 320 -28.09 -7.98 34.04
N ARG A 321 -28.36 -7.64 32.77
CA ARG A 321 -27.28 -7.42 31.78
C ARG A 321 -26.47 -6.16 32.07
N ALA A 322 -27.11 -5.12 32.59
CA ALA A 322 -26.46 -3.87 33.01
C ALA A 322 -25.47 -4.03 34.18
N GLN A 323 -25.48 -5.18 34.88
CA GLN A 323 -24.59 -5.50 35.99
C GLN A 323 -23.38 -6.37 35.60
N LEU A 324 -23.26 -6.77 34.33
CA LEU A 324 -22.14 -7.56 33.84
C LEU A 324 -20.88 -6.69 33.61
N PRO A 325 -19.66 -7.24 33.77
CA PRO A 325 -18.43 -6.55 33.43
C PRO A 325 -18.39 -6.10 31.96
N ALA A 326 -17.76 -4.97 31.67
CA ALA A 326 -17.72 -4.37 30.33
C ALA A 326 -17.17 -5.30 29.22
N SER A 327 -16.42 -6.34 29.58
CA SER A 327 -15.96 -7.41 28.67
C SER A 327 -17.08 -8.29 28.10
N PHE A 328 -18.30 -8.21 28.62
CA PHE A 328 -19.49 -8.94 28.14
C PHE A 328 -20.49 -8.04 27.39
N ALA A 329 -20.21 -6.76 27.23
CA ALA A 329 -21.00 -5.91 26.33
C ALA A 329 -20.80 -6.36 24.87
N ARG A 330 -21.88 -6.37 24.07
CA ARG A 330 -21.75 -6.55 22.62
C ARG A 330 -20.80 -5.47 22.07
N PRO A 331 -19.86 -5.81 21.15
CA PRO A 331 -19.12 -4.79 20.43
C PRO A 331 -20.11 -3.81 19.77
N GLN A 332 -19.93 -2.51 19.98
CA GLN A 332 -20.75 -1.54 19.26
C GLN A 332 -20.54 -1.71 17.75
N PRO A 333 -21.60 -1.58 16.93
CA PRO A 333 -21.45 -1.65 15.49
C PRO A 333 -20.47 -0.58 15.03
N LYS A 334 -19.39 -1.00 14.35
CA LYS A 334 -18.36 -0.09 13.85
C LYS A 334 -19.00 0.85 12.82
N LYS A 335 -19.27 2.10 13.22
CA LYS A 335 -19.69 3.16 12.28
C LYS A 335 -18.66 3.24 11.16
N THR A 336 -19.11 3.20 9.91
CA THR A 336 -18.24 3.47 8.75
C THR A 336 -17.66 4.88 8.88
N PRO A 337 -16.35 5.11 8.69
CA PRO A 337 -15.74 6.43 8.84
C PRO A 337 -16.47 7.50 8.03
N GLY A 338 -16.75 8.64 8.69
CA GLY A 338 -17.51 9.75 8.14
C GLY A 338 -19.03 9.54 8.06
N GLN A 339 -19.59 8.36 8.31
CA GLN A 339 -21.04 8.14 8.22
C GLN A 339 -21.75 8.46 9.56
N PRO A 340 -22.93 9.11 9.53
CA PRO A 340 -23.75 9.46 8.36
C PRO A 340 -23.28 10.70 7.59
N VAL A 341 -23.64 10.80 6.31
CA VAL A 341 -23.38 12.00 5.49
C VAL A 341 -24.18 13.22 6.01
N PRO A 342 -23.56 14.40 6.15
CA PRO A 342 -24.21 15.62 6.60
C PRO A 342 -25.35 16.13 5.71
N PRO A 343 -26.31 16.90 6.27
CA PRO A 343 -27.38 17.54 5.51
C PRO A 343 -26.92 18.50 4.40
N GLY A 344 -25.68 19.01 4.46
CA GLY A 344 -25.09 19.91 3.46
C GLY A 344 -24.49 19.20 2.22
N ILE A 345 -24.48 17.86 2.20
CA ILE A 345 -24.00 17.03 1.09
C ILE A 345 -25.21 16.23 0.59
N THR A 346 -25.80 16.68 -0.51
CA THR A 346 -27.12 16.24 -0.98
C THR A 346 -27.08 15.46 -2.28
N ASN A 347 -25.92 15.36 -2.94
CA ASN A 347 -25.76 14.54 -4.12
C ASN A 347 -25.84 13.03 -3.82
N LYS A 348 -26.36 12.27 -4.79
CA LYS A 348 -26.60 10.82 -4.71
C LYS A 348 -26.04 10.04 -5.89
N GLU A 349 -25.35 10.69 -6.83
CA GLU A 349 -24.73 10.05 -7.99
C GLU A 349 -23.29 10.56 -8.17
N VAL A 350 -22.30 9.68 -7.99
CA VAL A 350 -20.89 9.97 -8.28
C VAL A 350 -20.54 9.36 -9.63
N ARG A 351 -20.15 10.20 -10.60
CA ARG A 351 -19.68 9.77 -11.92
C ARG A 351 -18.17 9.60 -11.88
N PHE A 352 -17.74 8.35 -11.74
CA PHE A 352 -16.34 7.97 -11.70
C PHE A 352 -15.76 7.85 -13.11
N LEU A 353 -14.58 8.44 -13.33
CA LEU A 353 -13.78 8.24 -14.54
C LEU A 353 -12.30 8.04 -14.15
N ALA A 354 -11.77 6.87 -14.50
CA ALA A 354 -10.34 6.62 -14.53
C ALA A 354 -9.77 6.78 -15.94
N LEU A 355 -8.50 7.18 -16.03
CA LEU A 355 -7.77 7.35 -17.29
C LEU A 355 -6.43 6.58 -17.30
N ASP A 356 -5.91 6.38 -18.51
CA ASP A 356 -4.60 5.76 -18.74
C ASP A 356 -3.44 6.79 -18.60
N LYS A 357 -2.19 6.38 -18.85
CA LYS A 357 -1.06 7.31 -18.92
C LYS A 357 -0.74 7.78 -20.32
N CYS A 358 -0.16 8.99 -20.43
CA CYS A 358 0.23 9.61 -21.70
C CYS A 358 1.19 8.73 -22.52
N LEU A 359 0.62 7.95 -23.44
CA LEU A 359 1.32 7.04 -24.34
C LEU A 359 0.53 6.89 -25.66
N PRO A 360 1.21 6.68 -26.81
CA PRO A 360 0.55 6.53 -28.11
C PRO A 360 -0.54 5.44 -28.11
N GLY A 361 -1.73 5.80 -28.62
CA GLY A 361 -2.86 4.88 -28.75
C GLY A 361 -3.61 4.55 -27.45
N ARG A 362 -3.29 5.22 -26.33
CA ARG A 362 -4.01 5.06 -25.06
C ARG A 362 -5.07 6.14 -24.83
N HIS A 363 -5.99 5.90 -23.90
CA HIS A 363 -7.03 6.85 -23.50
C HIS A 363 -6.67 7.53 -22.18
N PHE A 364 -5.68 8.41 -22.25
CA PHE A 364 -5.07 9.10 -21.10
C PHE A 364 -5.68 10.48 -20.79
N LEU A 365 -6.23 11.13 -21.81
CA LEU A 365 -6.81 12.47 -21.75
C LEU A 365 -8.33 12.45 -21.98
N GLN A 366 -9.07 13.28 -21.24
CA GLN A 366 -10.49 13.55 -21.45
C GLN A 366 -10.79 15.03 -21.26
N LEU A 367 -11.35 15.69 -22.29
CA LEU A 367 -11.90 17.05 -22.15
C LEU A 367 -13.40 16.99 -21.79
N CYS A 368 -13.83 17.86 -20.88
CA CYS A 368 -15.22 18.06 -20.47
C CYS A 368 -15.50 19.53 -20.13
N GLU A 369 -16.77 19.93 -20.10
CA GLU A 369 -17.20 21.18 -19.49
C GLU A 369 -18.03 20.82 -18.25
N LEU A 370 -17.66 21.37 -17.09
CA LEU A 370 -18.32 21.08 -15.82
C LEU A 370 -19.10 22.31 -15.30
N GLN A 371 -20.22 22.02 -14.65
CA GLN A 371 -21.06 22.96 -13.93
C GLN A 371 -20.97 22.64 -12.42
N PRO A 372 -21.12 23.63 -11.52
CA PRO A 372 -21.25 23.35 -10.10
C PRO A 372 -22.56 22.60 -9.81
N PHE A 373 -22.57 21.77 -8.77
CA PHE A 373 -23.78 21.07 -8.31
C PHE A 373 -24.85 22.04 -7.82
N ASN A 374 -24.44 23.13 -7.15
CA ASN A 374 -25.33 24.23 -6.79
C ASN A 374 -25.24 25.34 -7.86
N PRO A 375 -26.30 25.60 -8.66
CA PRO A 375 -26.30 26.63 -9.69
C PRO A 375 -26.04 28.05 -9.18
N GLU A 376 -26.27 28.33 -7.89
CA GLU A 376 -25.93 29.62 -7.29
C GLU A 376 -24.43 29.92 -7.32
N ALA A 377 -23.57 28.89 -7.36
CA ALA A 377 -22.12 29.08 -7.35
C ALA A 377 -21.62 29.82 -8.59
N SER A 378 -22.22 29.58 -9.77
CA SER A 378 -21.92 30.32 -11.01
C SER A 378 -22.34 31.80 -10.94
N SER A 379 -23.33 32.13 -10.11
CA SER A 379 -23.75 33.53 -9.86
C SER A 379 -22.90 34.22 -8.78
N LYS A 380 -22.43 33.46 -7.78
CA LYS A 380 -21.56 33.93 -6.68
C LYS A 380 -20.11 34.10 -7.13
N HIS A 381 -19.64 33.26 -8.06
CA HIS A 381 -18.33 33.31 -8.69
C HIS A 381 -18.53 33.39 -10.22
N PRO A 382 -18.81 34.59 -10.77
CA PRO A 382 -18.93 34.81 -12.21
C PRO A 382 -17.55 34.84 -12.90
N PRO A 383 -17.47 34.57 -14.21
CA PRO A 383 -16.21 34.60 -14.94
C PRO A 383 -15.67 36.03 -15.07
N ALA A 384 -14.34 36.19 -14.98
CA ALA A 384 -13.66 37.43 -15.26
C ALA A 384 -13.83 37.84 -16.75
N GLN A 385 -13.88 39.15 -16.99
CA GLN A 385 -14.01 39.72 -18.35
C GLN A 385 -12.70 39.63 -19.15
N GLU A 386 -11.56 39.45 -18.48
CA GLU A 386 -10.22 39.31 -19.05
C GLU A 386 -9.60 37.98 -18.61
N SER A 387 -8.60 37.49 -19.35
CA SER A 387 -7.92 36.23 -19.04
C SER A 387 -6.97 36.37 -17.84
N PRO A 388 -6.90 35.37 -16.92
CA PRO A 388 -7.66 34.12 -16.93
C PRO A 388 -9.11 34.32 -16.45
N ARG A 389 -10.07 33.65 -17.12
CA ARG A 389 -11.51 33.69 -16.80
C ARG A 389 -11.82 33.33 -15.35
N TRP A 390 -10.97 32.49 -14.76
CA TRP A 390 -11.12 31.92 -13.42
C TRP A 390 -9.78 32.00 -12.68
N ARG A 391 -9.85 32.04 -11.35
CA ARG A 391 -8.68 32.00 -10.46
C ARG A 391 -8.78 30.81 -9.52
N LEU A 392 -7.61 30.32 -9.12
CA LEU A 392 -7.49 29.36 -8.03
C LEU A 392 -7.62 30.11 -6.70
N GLN A 393 -8.50 29.63 -5.83
CA GLN A 393 -8.79 30.22 -4.52
C GLN A 393 -8.74 29.15 -3.43
N TYR A 394 -8.33 29.53 -2.23
CA TYR A 394 -8.45 28.68 -1.05
C TYR A 394 -9.93 28.54 -0.65
N ASP A 395 -10.34 27.37 -0.16
CA ASP A 395 -11.72 27.16 0.33
C ASP A 395 -11.82 27.44 1.85
N PRO A 396 -12.70 28.36 2.31
CA PRO A 396 -12.76 28.77 3.71
C PRO A 396 -13.07 27.64 4.71
N GLU A 397 -13.87 26.65 4.30
CA GLU A 397 -14.18 25.48 5.15
C GLU A 397 -12.93 24.61 5.34
N TRP A 398 -12.17 24.40 4.26
CA TRP A 398 -10.91 23.66 4.33
C TRP A 398 -9.81 24.39 5.11
N LEU A 399 -9.75 25.72 5.01
CA LEU A 399 -8.84 26.53 5.83
C LEU A 399 -9.14 26.38 7.33
N ALA A 400 -10.43 26.39 7.72
CA ALA A 400 -10.85 26.18 9.11
C ALA A 400 -10.49 24.76 9.62
N ILE A 401 -10.78 23.73 8.81
CA ILE A 401 -10.38 22.34 9.09
C ILE A 401 -8.85 22.24 9.24
N THR A 402 -8.09 22.86 8.34
CA THR A 402 -6.61 22.85 8.38
C THR A 402 -6.07 23.44 9.68
N ARG A 403 -6.66 24.53 10.20
CA ARG A 403 -6.27 25.09 11.51
C ARG A 403 -6.50 24.10 12.66
N VAL A 404 -7.65 23.43 12.71
CA VAL A 404 -7.99 22.48 13.79
C VAL A 404 -7.06 21.25 13.82
N PHE A 405 -6.55 20.82 12.68
CA PHE A 405 -5.66 19.66 12.58
C PHE A 405 -4.16 20.00 12.50
N HIS A 406 -3.77 21.27 12.43
CA HIS A 406 -2.37 21.69 12.30
C HIS A 406 -1.48 21.15 13.43
N ASP A 407 -1.89 21.37 14.68
CA ASP A 407 -1.14 20.97 15.88
C ASP A 407 -1.10 19.45 16.12
N SER A 408 -1.77 18.65 15.26
CA SER A 408 -1.70 17.18 15.29
C SER A 408 -0.67 16.57 14.33
N LEU A 409 -0.01 17.41 13.52
CA LEU A 409 0.99 16.96 12.54
C LEU A 409 2.38 16.88 13.19
N VAL A 410 3.10 15.79 12.92
CA VAL A 410 4.47 15.54 13.42
C VAL A 410 5.32 15.01 12.27
N PHE A 411 6.48 15.65 12.04
CA PHE A 411 7.40 15.37 10.93
C PHE A 411 8.84 15.20 11.42
N GLY A 412 9.53 14.15 10.97
CA GLY A 412 10.90 13.83 11.37
C GLY A 412 11.03 12.97 12.64
N ASP A 413 9.92 12.42 13.15
CA ASP A 413 9.86 11.53 14.31
C ASP A 413 9.13 10.23 13.92
N ARG A 414 9.85 9.10 13.90
CA ARG A 414 9.31 7.77 13.53
C ARG A 414 8.57 7.08 14.67
N ASP A 415 8.81 7.49 15.92
CA ASP A 415 8.18 6.93 17.12
C ASP A 415 6.84 7.64 17.46
N ALA A 416 6.59 8.78 16.82
CA ALA A 416 5.34 9.54 16.92
C ALA A 416 4.10 8.69 16.56
N GLN A 417 3.03 8.89 17.32
CA GLN A 417 1.74 8.21 17.11
C GLN A 417 0.68 9.21 16.65
N THR A 418 -0.10 8.84 15.64
CA THR A 418 -1.23 9.64 15.16
C THR A 418 -2.23 9.84 16.31
N PRO A 419 -2.58 11.08 16.69
CA PRO A 419 -3.53 11.32 17.77
C PRO A 419 -4.88 10.64 17.50
N PRO A 420 -5.51 9.99 18.50
CA PRO A 420 -6.73 9.21 18.28
C PRO A 420 -7.84 10.06 17.69
N ASP A 421 -8.68 9.44 16.86
CA ASP A 421 -9.91 10.07 16.38
C ASP A 421 -10.85 10.32 17.55
N LYS A 422 -11.28 11.58 17.70
CA LYS A 422 -12.21 12.03 18.74
C LYS A 422 -13.66 12.11 18.25
N GLY A 423 -13.90 11.82 16.97
CA GLY A 423 -15.20 11.88 16.33
C GLY A 423 -15.62 13.30 15.92
N GLU A 424 -16.48 13.35 14.91
CA GLU A 424 -17.04 14.57 14.31
C GLU A 424 -17.72 15.48 15.34
N GLU A 425 -18.43 14.91 16.32
CA GLU A 425 -19.07 15.63 17.44
C GLU A 425 -18.07 16.48 18.26
N HIS A 426 -16.80 16.08 18.33
CA HIS A 426 -15.74 16.87 18.99
C HIS A 426 -15.12 17.92 18.06
N TYR A 427 -14.99 17.63 16.77
CA TYR A 427 -14.31 18.53 15.83
C TYR A 427 -15.22 19.66 15.32
N LEU A 428 -16.53 19.42 15.11
CA LEU A 428 -17.45 20.42 14.56
C LEU A 428 -17.45 21.76 15.32
N PRO A 429 -17.53 21.82 16.67
CA PRO A 429 -17.48 23.09 17.40
C PRO A 429 -16.14 23.82 17.29
N LEU A 430 -15.04 23.07 17.09
CA LEU A 430 -13.71 23.63 16.89
C LEU A 430 -13.58 24.20 15.48
N ILE A 431 -14.05 23.47 14.46
CA ILE A 431 -14.04 23.91 13.06
C ILE A 431 -14.92 25.15 12.87
N GLU A 432 -16.08 25.22 13.54
CA GLU A 432 -16.93 26.43 13.49
C GLU A 432 -16.20 27.65 14.07
N LYS A 433 -15.58 27.52 15.25
CA LYS A 433 -14.78 28.60 15.85
C LYS A 433 -13.61 29.04 14.96
N GLU A 434 -12.90 28.10 14.32
CA GLU A 434 -11.83 28.45 13.40
C GLU A 434 -12.36 28.97 12.05
N ARG A 435 -13.60 28.68 11.68
CA ARG A 435 -14.30 29.27 10.53
C ARG A 435 -14.64 30.73 10.78
N GLU A 436 -15.10 31.10 11.97
CA GLU A 436 -15.26 32.51 12.37
C GLU A 436 -13.93 33.26 12.26
N TRP A 437 -12.83 32.65 12.71
CA TRP A 437 -11.49 33.23 12.59
C TRP A 437 -11.04 33.40 11.13
N VAL A 438 -11.23 32.40 10.27
CA VAL A 438 -10.90 32.46 8.83
C VAL A 438 -11.73 33.54 8.12
N GLU A 439 -13.02 33.63 8.44
CA GLU A 439 -13.92 34.65 7.90
C GLU A 439 -13.45 36.07 8.26
N GLU A 440 -12.98 36.29 9.49
CA GLU A 440 -12.43 37.59 9.89
C GLU A 440 -11.03 37.91 9.31
N ASN A 441 -10.10 36.95 9.34
CA ASN A 441 -8.67 37.21 9.10
C ASN A 441 -8.20 36.95 7.66
N VAL A 442 -8.97 36.15 6.90
CA VAL A 442 -8.67 35.73 5.52
C VAL A 442 -9.74 36.22 4.54
N VAL A 443 -11.03 35.91 4.79
CA VAL A 443 -12.12 36.20 3.83
C VAL A 443 -12.39 37.71 3.72
N LYS A 444 -12.71 38.39 4.84
CA LYS A 444 -12.90 39.86 4.87
C LYS A 444 -11.63 40.63 4.51
N ALA A 445 -10.46 40.02 4.67
CA ALA A 445 -9.18 40.58 4.26
C ALA A 445 -8.87 40.39 2.76
N GLY A 446 -9.73 39.71 2.00
CA GLY A 446 -9.56 39.48 0.56
C GLY A 446 -8.47 38.46 0.17
N LYS A 447 -8.00 37.64 1.13
CA LYS A 447 -6.82 36.76 0.96
C LYS A 447 -7.17 35.35 0.44
N LEU A 448 -8.33 35.15 -0.19
CA LEU A 448 -8.73 33.85 -0.74
C LEU A 448 -8.09 33.53 -2.09
N ASP A 449 -7.70 34.52 -2.89
CA ASP A 449 -6.94 34.30 -4.12
C ASP A 449 -5.59 33.64 -3.79
N VAL A 450 -5.30 32.49 -4.40
CA VAL A 450 -4.00 31.83 -4.26
C VAL A 450 -2.94 32.74 -4.90
N PRO A 451 -1.93 33.22 -4.15
CA PRO A 451 -0.93 34.14 -4.67
C PRO A 451 -0.07 33.46 -5.74
N TYR A 452 0.29 34.18 -6.81
CA TYR A 452 1.26 33.70 -7.81
C TYR A 452 2.70 33.98 -7.35
N ASN A 453 3.13 33.31 -6.27
CA ASN A 453 4.42 33.48 -5.59
C ASN A 453 5.36 32.27 -5.75
N PHE A 454 5.43 31.69 -6.96
CA PHE A 454 6.43 30.67 -7.27
C PHE A 454 7.85 31.24 -7.19
N GLU A 455 8.73 30.56 -6.46
CA GLU A 455 10.16 30.84 -6.39
C GLU A 455 10.98 29.55 -6.51
N ILE A 456 12.18 29.66 -7.09
CA ILE A 456 13.12 28.55 -7.26
C ILE A 456 13.81 28.28 -5.92
N THR A 457 13.31 27.29 -5.16
CA THR A 457 13.89 26.87 -3.88
C THR A 457 15.19 26.07 -4.00
N ALA A 458 15.35 25.26 -5.04
CA ALA A 458 16.49 24.35 -5.25
C ALA A 458 17.22 24.64 -6.57
N PRO A 459 18.49 24.23 -6.72
CA PRO A 459 19.20 24.38 -8.00
C PRO A 459 18.47 23.67 -9.15
N PRO A 460 18.17 24.35 -10.27
CA PRO A 460 17.59 23.71 -11.44
C PRO A 460 18.60 22.75 -12.10
N TYR A 461 18.10 21.73 -12.81
CA TYR A 461 18.94 20.86 -13.63
C TYR A 461 19.81 21.64 -14.63
N VAL A 462 21.07 21.24 -14.76
CA VAL A 462 22.02 21.83 -15.72
C VAL A 462 22.31 20.81 -16.82
N PRO A 463 21.99 21.10 -18.10
CA PRO A 463 22.23 20.18 -19.21
C PRO A 463 23.69 19.70 -19.26
N GLY A 464 23.88 18.38 -19.26
CA GLY A 464 25.20 17.74 -19.24
C GLY A 464 25.69 17.29 -17.87
N THR A 465 24.98 17.59 -16.78
CA THR A 465 25.17 16.86 -15.52
C THR A 465 24.51 15.47 -15.58
N PRO A 466 25.00 14.47 -14.84
CA PRO A 466 24.38 13.14 -14.80
C PRO A 466 22.95 13.19 -14.27
N GLU A 467 22.01 12.48 -14.92
CA GLU A 467 20.63 12.32 -14.40
C GLU A 467 20.59 11.48 -13.12
N ILE A 468 21.50 10.51 -12.99
CA ILE A 468 21.58 9.61 -11.83
C ILE A 468 22.77 10.00 -10.95
N VAL A 469 22.47 10.36 -9.70
CA VAL A 469 23.43 10.70 -8.64
C VAL A 469 23.11 9.85 -7.40
N ASN A 470 24.06 9.73 -6.48
CA ASN A 470 23.87 9.01 -5.20
C ASN A 470 23.41 9.96 -4.07
N GLU A 471 23.59 11.25 -4.30
CA GLU A 471 23.33 12.35 -3.40
C GLU A 471 21.83 12.62 -3.27
N GLN A 472 21.34 12.66 -2.03
CA GLN A 472 19.98 13.07 -1.72
C GLN A 472 19.84 14.61 -1.66
N PRO A 473 18.65 15.14 -2.01
CA PRO A 473 18.44 16.57 -2.09
C PRO A 473 18.63 17.24 -0.72
N ALA A 474 19.05 18.50 -0.73
CA ALA A 474 18.93 19.33 0.46
C ALA A 474 17.45 19.60 0.80
N GLU A 475 17.19 19.98 2.05
CA GLU A 475 15.87 20.43 2.51
C GLU A 475 15.80 21.96 2.40
N TYR A 476 14.68 22.46 1.88
CA TYR A 476 14.45 23.88 1.64
C TYR A 476 13.23 24.36 2.41
N THR A 477 13.28 25.57 2.98
CA THR A 477 12.06 26.23 3.49
C THR A 477 11.39 26.92 2.32
N ASN A 478 10.22 26.45 1.92
CA ASN A 478 9.53 27.04 0.77
C ASN A 478 8.83 28.34 1.18
N PRO A 479 9.09 29.48 0.50
CA PRO A 479 8.51 30.77 0.87
C PRO A 479 6.98 30.78 0.73
N GLN A 480 6.41 29.93 -0.13
CA GLN A 480 4.96 29.76 -0.28
C GLN A 480 4.34 29.16 0.99
N THR A 481 4.96 28.12 1.55
CA THR A 481 4.52 27.46 2.79
C THR A 481 4.68 28.37 3.99
N THR A 482 5.77 29.16 4.06
CA THR A 482 5.90 30.22 5.07
C THR A 482 4.79 31.27 4.93
N THR A 483 4.55 31.79 3.72
CA THR A 483 3.47 32.77 3.45
C THR A 483 2.09 32.22 3.83
N PHE A 484 1.82 30.94 3.55
CA PHE A 484 0.58 30.27 3.92
C PHE A 484 0.44 30.14 5.45
N CYS A 485 1.48 29.68 6.15
CA CYS A 485 1.48 29.60 7.61
C CYS A 485 1.30 31.00 8.26
N GLU A 486 1.95 32.04 7.75
CA GLU A 486 1.77 33.42 8.21
C GLU A 486 0.34 33.93 7.97
N MET A 487 -0.22 33.75 6.77
CA MET A 487 -1.60 34.08 6.44
C MET A 487 -2.59 33.39 7.39
N MET A 488 -2.31 32.12 7.70
CA MET A 488 -3.16 31.25 8.50
C MET A 488 -2.91 31.34 10.01
N GLY A 489 -1.91 32.10 10.47
CA GLY A 489 -1.54 32.18 11.89
C GLY A 489 -1.11 30.83 12.47
N LEU A 490 -0.29 30.09 11.73
CA LEU A 490 0.21 28.75 12.05
C LEU A 490 1.75 28.71 12.14
N SER A 491 2.29 27.71 12.83
CA SER A 491 3.73 27.43 12.85
C SER A 491 4.19 26.73 11.56
N ASN A 492 5.29 27.16 10.95
CA ASN A 492 5.88 26.42 9.83
C ASN A 492 6.75 25.27 10.34
N ILE A 493 6.16 24.08 10.43
CA ILE A 493 6.80 22.84 10.93
C ILE A 493 7.80 22.20 9.95
N TRP A 494 7.85 22.66 8.69
CA TRP A 494 8.91 22.31 7.73
C TRP A 494 10.11 23.26 7.77
N ASP A 495 9.98 24.43 8.41
CA ASP A 495 11.15 25.27 8.61
C ASP A 495 12.18 24.57 9.52
N ALA A 496 13.44 24.92 9.32
CA ALA A 496 14.59 24.46 10.07
C ALA A 496 15.77 25.37 9.76
N THR A 497 16.59 25.70 10.75
CA THR A 497 17.80 26.48 10.51
C THR A 497 18.79 25.71 9.62
N GLU A 498 19.66 26.44 8.92
CA GLU A 498 20.76 25.86 8.14
C GLU A 498 21.69 24.98 9.01
N GLN A 499 21.76 25.23 10.32
CA GLN A 499 22.51 24.39 11.26
C GLN A 499 21.83 23.04 11.49
N GLU A 500 20.52 23.04 11.74
CA GLU A 500 19.73 21.79 11.94
C GLU A 500 19.68 20.95 10.66
N ARG A 501 19.55 21.57 9.49
CA ARG A 501 19.58 20.87 8.19
C ARG A 501 20.95 20.24 7.92
N ARG A 502 22.05 20.97 8.18
CA ARG A 502 23.41 20.41 8.10
C ARG A 502 23.62 19.29 9.11
N GLN A 503 23.12 19.42 10.34
CA GLN A 503 23.23 18.39 11.36
C GLN A 503 22.49 17.11 10.93
N ARG A 504 21.26 17.21 10.42
CA ARG A 504 20.51 16.04 9.91
C ARG A 504 21.16 15.44 8.65
N LYS A 505 21.61 16.26 7.69
CA LYS A 505 22.36 15.77 6.51
C LYS A 505 23.69 15.09 6.89
N ALA A 506 24.34 15.51 7.98
CA ALA A 506 25.55 14.88 8.52
C ALA A 506 25.30 13.64 9.40
N GLN A 507 24.13 13.53 10.03
CA GLN A 507 23.68 12.30 10.72
C GLN A 507 23.34 11.18 9.72
N GLY A 508 23.09 11.53 8.45
CA GLY A 508 22.60 10.60 7.44
C GLY A 508 21.08 10.39 7.57
N PRO A 509 20.47 9.55 6.71
CA PRO A 509 19.07 9.18 6.90
C PRO A 509 18.87 8.57 8.28
N PRO A 510 17.65 8.69 8.88
CA PRO A 510 17.33 7.87 10.03
C PRO A 510 17.57 6.42 9.62
N LYS A 511 18.01 5.59 10.56
CA LYS A 511 18.20 4.17 10.26
C LYS A 511 16.88 3.65 9.67
N THR A 512 16.93 3.15 8.43
CA THR A 512 15.98 2.11 7.97
C THR A 512 15.86 1.11 9.09
N ASP A 513 14.70 0.51 9.29
CA ASP A 513 14.54 -0.37 10.44
C ASP A 513 15.36 -1.66 10.23
N GLN A 514 16.63 -1.61 10.64
CA GLN A 514 17.54 -2.73 10.87
C GLN A 514 17.30 -3.30 12.27
N SER A 515 16.04 -3.27 12.69
CA SER A 515 15.46 -4.45 13.25
C SER A 515 15.65 -5.61 12.25
N PRO A 516 16.35 -6.70 12.60
CA PRO A 516 15.75 -8.00 12.32
C PRO A 516 14.31 -7.96 12.89
N PRO A 517 13.30 -8.49 12.18
CA PRO A 517 11.88 -8.20 12.42
C PRO A 517 11.53 -8.14 13.92
N ILE A 518 11.08 -6.96 14.38
CA ILE A 518 11.16 -6.55 15.79
C ILE A 518 10.59 -7.60 16.75
N PHE A 519 11.42 -8.01 17.71
CA PHE A 519 10.94 -8.49 19.00
C PHE A 519 10.63 -7.34 19.92
N LEU A 520 9.46 -7.44 20.55
CA LEU A 520 8.99 -6.53 21.58
C LEU A 520 9.82 -6.68 22.87
N LEU A 521 10.93 -5.94 22.97
CA LEU A 521 11.62 -5.66 24.23
C LEU A 521 11.55 -4.19 24.61
N SER A 522 10.32 -3.68 24.78
CA SER A 522 10.05 -2.50 25.61
C SER A 522 9.30 -2.93 26.88
N SER A 523 10.06 -3.29 27.92
CA SER A 523 9.55 -3.89 29.15
C SER A 523 9.64 -2.93 30.35
N THR A 524 9.01 -1.75 30.28
CA THR A 524 8.87 -0.85 31.46
C THR A 524 7.58 -0.01 31.42
N ILE A 525 6.48 -0.60 31.90
CA ILE A 525 5.38 0.15 32.53
C ILE A 525 5.07 -0.50 33.89
N MET A 526 4.85 0.33 34.91
CA MET A 526 4.56 -0.09 36.28
C MET A 526 3.18 -0.76 36.38
N LYS A 527 3.08 -1.84 37.18
CA LYS A 527 1.77 -2.42 37.54
C LYS A 527 1.10 -1.60 38.64
N PRO A 528 -0.20 -1.27 38.53
CA PRO A 528 -0.98 -0.81 39.68
C PRO A 528 -1.21 -1.98 40.68
N PRO A 529 -1.46 -1.69 41.97
CA PRO A 529 -1.53 -2.71 43.01
C PRO A 529 -2.91 -3.38 43.11
N TYR A 530 -2.92 -4.67 43.44
CA TYR A 530 -4.09 -5.36 43.99
C TYR A 530 -3.71 -6.07 45.30
N SER A 531 -4.63 -6.01 46.28
CA SER A 531 -4.46 -6.59 47.62
C SER A 531 -5.02 -8.03 47.66
N PRO A 532 -4.57 -8.91 48.58
CA PRO A 532 -4.69 -10.36 48.39
C PRO A 532 -5.84 -11.03 49.17
N HIS A 533 -6.16 -12.27 48.77
CA HIS A 533 -6.75 -13.27 49.66
C HIS A 533 -6.20 -14.68 49.39
N THR A 534 -5.73 -15.34 50.46
CA THR A 534 -5.57 -16.81 50.65
C THR A 534 -4.75 -17.65 49.64
N ALA A 535 -3.87 -18.57 50.05
CA ALA A 535 -3.32 -18.89 51.38
C ALA A 535 -2.06 -19.81 51.28
N ALA A 536 -1.16 -19.72 52.27
CA ALA A 536 -0.18 -20.73 52.72
C ALA A 536 0.87 -21.29 51.69
N MET A 537 2.09 -21.71 52.04
CA MET A 537 2.72 -21.98 53.36
C MET A 537 4.27 -21.90 53.28
N PHE A 538 4.97 -22.03 54.41
CA PHE A 538 6.44 -22.25 54.60
C PHE A 538 7.49 -21.10 54.47
N ARG A 539 7.63 -20.36 55.59
CA ARG A 539 8.88 -20.10 56.39
C ARG A 539 10.20 -19.59 55.75
N TYR A 540 10.60 -18.41 56.24
CA TYR A 540 11.93 -17.74 56.37
C TYR A 540 13.11 -18.64 56.87
N PRO A 541 14.42 -18.24 56.76
CA PRO A 541 14.95 -16.87 56.92
C PRO A 541 16.11 -16.37 55.99
N SER A 542 16.57 -15.15 56.27
CA SER A 542 17.52 -14.27 55.55
C SER A 542 18.76 -13.89 56.42
N PRO A 543 19.56 -12.83 56.16
CA PRO A 543 20.44 -12.52 55.01
C PRO A 543 21.91 -12.18 55.41
N LYS A 544 22.79 -11.88 54.44
CA LYS A 544 24.08 -11.10 54.54
C LYS A 544 24.78 -11.07 53.16
N SER A 545 25.67 -10.13 52.77
CA SER A 545 25.88 -8.71 53.16
C SER A 545 26.99 -8.06 52.29
N LEU A 546 26.86 -6.75 51.99
CA LEU A 546 27.93 -5.75 51.73
C LEU A 546 28.93 -5.91 50.55
N SER A 547 28.80 -5.00 49.58
CA SER A 547 29.81 -3.99 49.17
C SER A 547 31.30 -4.37 49.02
N THR A 548 31.86 -4.20 47.81
CA THR A 548 32.93 -3.19 47.53
C THR A 548 33.21 -2.99 46.03
N MET A 549 33.60 -1.76 45.65
CA MET A 549 34.39 -1.45 44.43
C MET A 549 35.87 -1.31 44.83
N PRO A 550 36.83 -1.46 43.89
CA PRO A 550 37.43 -0.24 43.31
C PRO A 550 37.75 -0.32 41.80
N GLN A 551 38.05 0.83 41.20
CA GLN A 551 38.60 0.98 39.84
C GLN A 551 40.13 0.82 39.85
N ILE A 552 40.72 0.43 38.72
CA ILE A 552 42.16 0.61 38.37
C ILE A 552 42.25 1.11 36.91
N ASP A 553 43.36 1.79 36.60
CA ASP A 553 43.49 2.84 35.59
C ASP A 553 43.99 2.42 34.18
N MET A 554 44.11 3.40 33.30
CA MET A 554 44.52 3.31 31.88
C MET A 554 45.89 2.66 31.60
N ALA A 555 46.04 2.14 30.38
CA ALA A 555 47.33 2.07 29.68
C ALA A 555 47.17 2.45 28.19
N ILE A 556 48.18 3.11 27.62
CA ILE A 556 48.18 3.68 26.25
C ILE A 556 49.05 2.82 25.34
N MET A 557 48.67 2.66 24.06
CA MET A 557 49.65 2.35 23.02
C MET A 557 49.34 3.09 21.70
N THR A 558 50.23 4.02 21.36
CA THR A 558 50.21 4.77 20.09
C THR A 558 51.32 4.25 19.18
N VAL A 559 51.02 4.00 17.91
CA VAL A 559 52.02 3.80 16.85
C VAL A 559 51.60 4.65 15.65
N ALA A 560 52.56 5.32 15.01
CA ALA A 560 52.30 6.30 13.97
C ALA A 560 53.04 6.01 12.66
N LEU A 561 52.38 6.36 11.56
CA LEU A 561 52.92 6.90 10.30
C LEU A 561 54.31 6.44 9.80
N SER A 562 54.32 5.90 8.58
CA SER A 562 55.28 6.34 7.56
C SER A 562 54.60 6.36 6.18
N ALA A 563 55.02 7.27 5.30
CA ALA A 563 54.50 7.42 3.94
C ALA A 563 55.60 7.94 3.00
N ALA A 564 55.67 7.41 1.78
CA ALA A 564 56.46 7.95 0.67
C ALA A 564 55.93 7.41 -0.69
N PRO A 565 56.01 8.16 -1.81
CA PRO A 565 55.39 7.79 -3.08
C PRO A 565 56.39 7.37 -4.18
N LEU A 566 55.87 6.91 -5.33
CA LEU A 566 56.53 6.93 -6.64
C LEU A 566 55.56 7.44 -7.73
N SER A 567 56.10 7.93 -8.85
CA SER A 567 55.38 8.84 -9.75
C SER A 567 55.97 8.88 -11.17
N PHE A 568 55.09 8.91 -12.20
CA PHE A 568 55.40 9.02 -13.65
C PHE A 568 56.25 7.85 -14.22
N VAL A 569 56.27 7.55 -15.53
CA VAL A 569 55.68 8.16 -16.76
C VAL A 569 54.86 7.05 -17.52
N ASP A 570 54.36 7.11 -18.77
CA ASP A 570 54.52 8.01 -19.93
C ASP A 570 53.27 7.98 -20.88
N GLU A 571 53.33 8.74 -21.97
CA GLU A 571 52.32 8.86 -23.07
C GLU A 571 52.87 8.13 -24.36
N VAL A 572 52.39 8.08 -25.62
CA VAL A 572 51.43 8.84 -26.47
C VAL A 572 50.60 7.88 -27.42
N PRO A 573 50.27 8.06 -28.75
CA PRO A 573 48.87 7.79 -29.18
C PRO A 573 48.63 6.89 -30.45
N PHE A 574 47.34 6.75 -30.80
CA PHE A 574 46.69 6.65 -32.14
C PHE A 574 47.37 5.96 -33.35
N THR A 575 46.62 5.09 -34.05
CA THR A 575 46.24 5.25 -35.49
C THR A 575 45.19 4.21 -35.93
N ASP A 576 44.41 4.53 -36.98
CA ASP A 576 43.38 3.67 -37.59
C ASP A 576 43.94 2.55 -38.49
N LEU A 577 43.11 1.53 -38.80
CA LEU A 577 43.03 0.92 -40.15
C LEU A 577 41.89 -0.14 -40.29
N GLU A 578 40.98 0.13 -41.22
CA GLU A 578 40.08 -0.84 -41.90
C GLU A 578 40.54 -0.98 -43.38
N PRO A 579 39.97 -1.90 -44.20
CA PRO A 579 39.54 -3.28 -43.92
C PRO A 579 40.11 -4.26 -45.00
N LEU A 580 39.89 -5.58 -44.87
CA LEU A 580 40.03 -6.48 -46.03
C LEU A 580 39.14 -7.71 -45.99
N MET A 581 38.47 -8.01 -47.12
CA MET A 581 37.57 -9.15 -47.28
C MET A 581 38.22 -10.31 -48.06
N ASN A 582 37.78 -11.54 -47.79
CA ASN A 582 36.90 -12.36 -48.67
C ASN A 582 37.30 -13.86 -48.78
N SER A 583 36.38 -14.69 -49.28
CA SER A 583 36.55 -16.08 -49.76
C SER A 583 36.69 -17.20 -48.69
N ASN A 584 35.90 -18.29 -48.69
CA ASN A 584 34.73 -18.61 -49.52
C ASN A 584 33.73 -19.64 -48.92
N GLN A 585 32.57 -19.70 -49.59
CA GLN A 585 31.32 -20.39 -49.27
C GLN A 585 31.32 -21.93 -49.24
N ARG A 586 30.44 -22.53 -48.41
CA ARG A 586 29.39 -23.55 -48.70
C ARG A 586 28.86 -24.12 -47.35
N THR A 587 27.58 -24.43 -47.10
CA THR A 587 26.40 -24.70 -47.96
C THR A 587 25.11 -23.95 -47.53
N ARG A 588 23.98 -24.21 -48.23
CA ARG A 588 22.70 -23.45 -48.22
C ARG A 588 21.87 -23.48 -46.92
N ASN A 589 21.30 -22.30 -46.64
CA ASN A 589 20.12 -21.95 -45.83
C ASN A 589 18.98 -23.00 -45.74
N GLN A 590 18.34 -23.08 -44.56
CA GLN A 590 16.88 -23.23 -44.50
C GLN A 590 16.16 -22.73 -43.21
N PHE A 591 16.50 -21.55 -42.66
CA PHE A 591 15.55 -20.75 -41.86
C PHE A 591 15.88 -19.25 -41.91
N ARG A 592 14.92 -18.39 -41.56
CA ARG A 592 15.11 -16.93 -41.39
C ARG A 592 15.15 -16.59 -39.89
N PRO A 593 16.02 -15.68 -39.44
CA PRO A 593 15.98 -15.21 -38.05
C PRO A 593 14.70 -14.38 -37.81
N ARG A 594 14.03 -14.61 -36.68
CA ARG A 594 13.23 -13.55 -36.03
C ARG A 594 14.19 -12.73 -35.17
N ALA A 595 14.05 -11.41 -35.20
CA ALA A 595 14.77 -10.55 -34.28
C ALA A 595 14.21 -10.77 -32.86
N GLY A 596 15.01 -11.37 -31.98
CA GLY A 596 14.69 -11.46 -30.56
C GLY A 596 14.69 -10.05 -29.95
N LYS A 597 13.60 -9.67 -29.29
CA LYS A 597 13.55 -8.43 -28.51
C LYS A 597 14.30 -8.67 -27.19
N GLY A 598 15.58 -8.29 -27.14
CA GLY A 598 16.35 -8.35 -25.90
C GLY A 598 15.74 -7.41 -24.84
N GLY A 599 15.15 -7.97 -23.79
CA GLY A 599 14.46 -7.19 -22.77
C GLY A 599 14.07 -8.00 -21.54
N SER A 600 15.03 -8.22 -20.63
CA SER A 600 14.83 -8.71 -19.26
C SER A 600 13.87 -9.92 -19.09
N ALA A 601 14.30 -11.10 -19.53
CA ALA A 601 13.60 -12.38 -19.32
C ALA A 601 13.27 -12.61 -17.84
N SER A 602 14.28 -12.70 -16.96
CA SER A 602 14.12 -12.78 -15.49
C SER A 602 13.12 -11.82 -14.84
N TYR A 603 12.94 -10.59 -15.35
CA TYR A 603 11.93 -9.65 -14.84
C TYR A 603 10.51 -9.98 -15.35
N GLN A 604 10.38 -10.40 -16.61
CA GLN A 604 9.10 -10.86 -17.16
C GLN A 604 8.68 -12.19 -16.52
N LEU A 605 9.62 -13.10 -16.27
CA LEU A 605 9.43 -14.33 -15.48
C LEU A 605 8.91 -14.03 -14.07
N ARG A 606 9.54 -13.09 -13.35
CA ARG A 606 9.08 -12.68 -12.01
C ARG A 606 7.66 -12.09 -12.05
N GLN A 607 7.39 -11.17 -12.98
CA GLN A 607 6.03 -10.64 -13.13
C GLN A 607 5.01 -11.71 -13.54
N TYR A 608 5.41 -12.73 -14.30
CA TYR A 608 4.56 -13.87 -14.65
C TYR A 608 4.26 -14.76 -13.43
N ALA A 609 5.25 -15.04 -12.58
CA ALA A 609 5.05 -15.73 -11.31
C ALA A 609 4.10 -14.95 -10.38
N GLU A 610 4.40 -13.67 -10.14
CA GLU A 610 3.62 -12.75 -9.30
C GLU A 610 2.15 -12.62 -9.80
N VAL A 611 1.92 -12.57 -11.12
CA VAL A 611 0.57 -12.48 -11.70
C VAL A 611 -0.18 -13.82 -11.68
N THR A 612 0.48 -14.95 -11.89
CA THR A 612 -0.22 -16.25 -11.99
C THR A 612 -0.64 -16.78 -10.60
N LEU A 613 0.06 -16.37 -9.53
CA LEU A 613 -0.31 -16.67 -8.14
C LEU A 613 -1.71 -16.17 -7.72
N GLY A 614 -2.27 -15.18 -8.42
CA GLY A 614 -3.51 -14.50 -8.00
C GLY A 614 -4.85 -15.18 -8.37
N GLY A 615 -4.87 -16.22 -9.22
CA GLY A 615 -6.15 -16.68 -9.81
C GLY A 615 -6.16 -18.02 -10.56
N GLY A 616 -5.29 -18.97 -10.20
CA GLY A 616 -5.26 -20.28 -10.85
C GLY A 616 -4.75 -21.41 -9.96
N SER A 617 -5.02 -22.66 -10.36
CA SER A 617 -4.42 -23.85 -9.75
C SER A 617 -2.90 -23.69 -9.68
N LEU A 618 -2.33 -23.93 -8.50
CA LEU A 618 -0.92 -23.68 -8.21
C LEU A 618 -0.01 -24.56 -9.08
N ARG A 619 -0.48 -25.72 -9.52
CA ARG A 619 0.18 -26.57 -10.54
C ARG A 619 0.47 -25.86 -11.87
N LYS A 620 -0.24 -24.79 -12.21
CA LYS A 620 0.00 -23.99 -13.43
C LYS A 620 0.98 -22.83 -13.18
N VAL A 621 1.04 -22.32 -11.96
CA VAL A 621 1.94 -21.24 -11.54
C VAL A 621 3.39 -21.70 -11.59
N VAL A 622 3.66 -22.92 -11.12
CA VAL A 622 5.03 -23.44 -10.92
C VAL A 622 5.73 -23.87 -12.20
N LYS A 623 5.01 -24.06 -13.31
CA LYS A 623 5.59 -24.59 -14.56
C LYS A 623 6.55 -23.61 -15.21
N LEU A 624 7.62 -24.14 -15.82
CA LEU A 624 8.52 -23.35 -16.67
C LEU A 624 7.74 -22.74 -17.85
N PRO A 625 7.74 -21.41 -18.05
CA PRO A 625 7.04 -20.79 -19.18
C PRO A 625 7.65 -21.16 -20.54
N GLU A 626 6.83 -21.15 -21.60
CA GLU A 626 7.25 -21.63 -22.93
C GLU A 626 8.36 -20.77 -23.55
N GLY A 627 9.57 -21.32 -23.63
CA GLY A 627 10.73 -20.71 -24.27
C GLY A 627 11.74 -20.04 -23.33
N GLU A 628 11.53 -20.14 -22.02
CA GLU A 628 12.39 -19.54 -20.98
C GLU A 628 13.43 -20.53 -20.43
N ASP A 629 14.49 -20.03 -19.76
CA ASP A 629 15.57 -20.87 -19.20
C ASP A 629 15.20 -21.44 -17.83
N GLU A 630 15.47 -22.74 -17.65
CA GLU A 630 15.22 -23.48 -16.39
C GLU A 630 15.95 -22.86 -15.19
N ASN A 631 17.18 -22.36 -15.38
CA ASN A 631 17.98 -21.77 -14.30
C ASN A 631 17.51 -20.35 -13.97
N GLU A 632 17.08 -19.54 -14.95
CA GLU A 632 16.42 -18.25 -14.66
C GLU A 632 15.10 -18.46 -13.90
N TRP A 633 14.32 -19.50 -14.24
CA TRP A 633 13.07 -19.81 -13.55
C TRP A 633 13.29 -20.32 -12.11
N LEU A 634 14.26 -21.23 -11.92
CA LEU A 634 14.70 -21.69 -10.59
C LEU A 634 15.25 -20.52 -9.75
N ALA A 635 16.03 -19.62 -10.35
CA ALA A 635 16.61 -18.45 -9.68
C ALA A 635 15.54 -17.50 -9.11
N VAL A 636 14.56 -17.11 -9.94
CA VAL A 636 13.48 -16.20 -9.53
C VAL A 636 12.68 -16.80 -8.38
N ASN A 637 12.18 -18.03 -8.55
CA ASN A 637 11.36 -18.69 -7.54
C ASN A 637 12.14 -18.97 -6.24
N MET A 638 13.44 -19.27 -6.31
CA MET A 638 14.28 -19.44 -5.11
C MET A 638 14.35 -18.17 -4.27
N VAL A 639 14.50 -17.00 -4.90
CA VAL A 639 14.49 -15.70 -4.21
C VAL A 639 13.10 -15.41 -3.62
N ASP A 640 12.03 -15.71 -4.36
CA ASP A 640 10.67 -15.43 -3.89
C ASP A 640 10.25 -16.35 -2.73
N PHE A 641 10.59 -17.65 -2.76
CA PHE A 641 10.40 -18.53 -1.60
C PHE A 641 11.26 -18.14 -0.40
N TYR A 642 12.49 -17.65 -0.62
CA TYR A 642 13.32 -17.12 0.47
C TYR A 642 12.63 -15.94 1.16
N ASN A 643 12.08 -15.00 0.38
CA ASN A 643 11.31 -13.87 0.90
C ASN A 643 10.04 -14.32 1.64
N GLN A 644 9.28 -15.29 1.11
CA GLN A 644 8.09 -15.83 1.77
C GLN A 644 8.42 -16.47 3.13
N ILE A 645 9.46 -17.31 3.19
CA ILE A 645 9.90 -17.96 4.44
C ILE A 645 10.41 -16.92 5.44
N ASN A 646 11.13 -15.88 4.99
CA ASN A 646 11.60 -14.81 5.86
C ASN A 646 10.45 -14.03 6.52
N LEU A 647 9.37 -13.76 5.77
CA LEU A 647 8.17 -13.11 6.29
C LEU A 647 7.39 -14.02 7.26
N LEU A 648 7.21 -15.30 6.92
CA LEU A 648 6.49 -16.27 7.76
C LEU A 648 7.22 -16.55 9.08
N TYR A 649 8.54 -16.74 9.03
CA TYR A 649 9.35 -16.89 10.24
C TYR A 649 9.45 -15.57 11.02
N GLY A 650 9.60 -14.44 10.33
CA GLY A 650 9.61 -13.11 10.91
C GLY A 650 8.40 -12.78 11.78
N ALA A 651 7.22 -13.35 11.47
CA ALA A 651 6.01 -13.16 12.26
C ALA A 651 5.88 -14.04 13.50
N ILE A 652 6.59 -15.18 13.58
CA ILE A 652 6.54 -16.10 14.74
C ILE A 652 7.81 -16.11 15.58
N THR A 653 8.83 -15.36 15.19
CA THR A 653 10.15 -15.60 15.74
C THR A 653 10.28 -15.22 17.22
N GLU A 654 9.33 -14.45 17.81
CA GLU A 654 9.29 -14.13 19.26
C GLU A 654 9.16 -15.39 20.13
N PHE A 655 8.43 -16.36 19.58
CA PHE A 655 8.04 -17.61 20.24
C PHE A 655 9.10 -18.72 20.00
N CYS A 656 10.02 -18.48 19.05
CA CYS A 656 11.15 -19.33 18.70
C CYS A 656 12.44 -18.85 19.39
N SER A 657 12.64 -19.25 20.64
CA SER A 657 13.78 -18.85 21.47
C SER A 657 14.73 -20.03 21.75
N PRO A 658 15.98 -19.81 22.20
CA PRO A 658 16.84 -20.88 22.69
C PRO A 658 16.29 -21.65 23.91
N GLN A 659 15.25 -21.14 24.56
CA GLN A 659 14.57 -21.76 25.71
C GLN A 659 13.36 -22.60 25.28
N SER A 660 12.58 -22.16 24.29
CA SER A 660 11.45 -22.92 23.72
C SER A 660 11.90 -23.94 22.67
N CYS A 661 12.97 -23.64 21.92
CA CYS A 661 13.50 -24.45 20.84
C CYS A 661 15.03 -24.65 20.96
N PRO A 662 15.51 -25.35 22.02
CA PRO A 662 16.93 -25.50 22.34
C PRO A 662 17.75 -26.33 21.33
N GLU A 663 17.07 -27.08 20.45
CA GLU A 663 17.65 -27.84 19.35
C GLU A 663 16.83 -27.56 18.08
N MET A 664 17.48 -27.41 16.93
CA MET A 664 16.77 -27.36 15.64
C MET A 664 16.25 -28.75 15.27
N LYS A 665 14.95 -28.96 15.46
CA LYS A 665 14.23 -30.16 15.02
C LYS A 665 12.84 -29.81 14.50
N ALA A 666 12.21 -30.78 13.85
CA ALA A 666 10.78 -30.73 13.53
C ALA A 666 9.99 -31.73 14.40
N THR A 667 10.52 -32.91 14.66
CA THR A 667 10.03 -33.81 15.73
C THR A 667 11.21 -34.42 16.47
N ASP A 668 10.97 -35.17 17.55
CA ASP A 668 12.04 -35.90 18.26
C ASP A 668 12.75 -36.97 17.40
N GLU A 669 12.17 -37.35 16.26
CA GLU A 669 12.79 -38.24 15.27
C GLU A 669 13.58 -37.50 14.17
N PHE A 670 13.29 -36.21 13.95
CA PHE A 670 13.84 -35.40 12.85
C PHE A 670 14.59 -34.16 13.37
N GLU A 671 15.82 -34.37 13.85
CA GLU A 671 16.78 -33.31 14.18
C GLU A 671 17.59 -32.82 12.96
N TYR A 672 17.86 -31.51 12.88
CA TYR A 672 18.65 -30.88 11.84
C TYR A 672 19.95 -30.26 12.40
N LEU A 673 21.06 -30.97 12.23
CA LEU A 673 22.40 -30.44 12.55
C LEU A 673 22.87 -29.43 11.48
N TRP A 674 23.53 -28.35 11.90
CA TRP A 674 24.14 -27.38 10.98
C TRP A 674 25.54 -27.82 10.54
N GLN A 675 25.88 -27.56 9.28
CA GLN A 675 27.22 -27.74 8.74
C GLN A 675 27.48 -26.76 7.58
N ASP A 676 28.67 -26.19 7.54
CA ASP A 676 29.18 -25.35 6.45
C ASP A 676 30.70 -25.59 6.24
N ASN A 677 31.30 -24.84 5.31
CA ASN A 677 32.71 -24.98 4.94
C ASN A 677 33.67 -24.04 5.71
N GLU A 678 33.14 -23.16 6.56
CA GLU A 678 33.87 -22.02 7.15
C GLU A 678 34.02 -22.18 8.65
N ASN A 679 32.91 -22.12 9.38
CA ASN A 679 32.83 -22.04 10.83
C ASN A 679 32.42 -23.40 11.43
N TYR A 680 31.45 -24.07 10.80
CA TYR A 680 30.85 -25.32 11.30
C TYR A 680 31.19 -26.51 10.41
N LYS A 681 32.50 -26.83 10.32
CA LYS A 681 33.05 -27.89 9.46
C LYS A 681 32.61 -29.32 9.80
N ARG A 682 31.91 -29.51 10.93
CA ARG A 682 31.30 -30.78 11.36
C ARG A 682 29.82 -30.54 11.69
N PRO A 683 28.93 -31.53 11.49
CA PRO A 683 27.54 -31.45 11.93
C PRO A 683 27.45 -31.06 13.42
N THR A 684 26.82 -29.92 13.69
CA THR A 684 26.80 -29.28 15.00
C THR A 684 25.35 -29.08 15.48
N LYS A 685 25.06 -29.49 16.72
CA LYS A 685 23.80 -29.16 17.41
C LYS A 685 23.75 -27.67 17.75
N MET A 686 22.62 -27.03 17.50
CA MET A 686 22.36 -25.64 17.88
C MET A 686 20.85 -25.38 18.02
N PRO A 687 20.43 -24.34 18.78
CA PRO A 687 19.02 -23.96 18.90
C PRO A 687 18.38 -23.61 17.56
N ALA A 688 17.07 -23.80 17.45
CA ALA A 688 16.32 -23.51 16.23
C ALA A 688 16.50 -22.07 15.70
N PRO A 689 16.39 -20.99 16.51
CA PRO A 689 16.58 -19.63 15.98
C PRO A 689 18.00 -19.40 15.46
N ALA A 690 19.03 -19.92 16.14
CA ALA A 690 20.42 -19.81 15.67
C ALA A 690 20.67 -20.61 14.39
N TYR A 691 20.03 -21.79 14.24
CA TYR A 691 20.08 -22.56 13.00
C TYR A 691 19.41 -21.80 11.85
N ILE A 692 18.24 -21.20 12.09
CA ILE A 692 17.47 -20.50 11.05
C ILE A 692 18.18 -19.19 10.66
N GLU A 693 18.77 -18.46 11.60
CA GLU A 693 19.64 -17.29 11.34
C GLU A 693 20.82 -17.65 10.42
N GLN A 694 21.56 -18.73 10.74
CA GLN A 694 22.67 -19.21 9.90
C GLN A 694 22.17 -19.69 8.53
N LEU A 695 21.00 -20.33 8.47
CA LEU A 695 20.36 -20.75 7.21
C LEU A 695 20.02 -19.57 6.32
N MET A 696 19.32 -18.56 6.85
CA MET A 696 18.88 -17.42 6.05
C MET A 696 20.08 -16.57 5.61
N THR A 697 21.08 -16.38 6.48
CA THR A 697 22.36 -15.72 6.13
C THR A 697 23.10 -16.48 5.03
N TRP A 698 23.13 -17.82 5.08
CA TRP A 698 23.73 -18.65 4.04
C TRP A 698 22.96 -18.60 2.71
N VAL A 699 21.62 -18.57 2.73
CA VAL A 699 20.83 -18.43 1.50
C VAL A 699 21.03 -17.03 0.89
N GLN A 700 20.95 -15.96 1.70
CA GLN A 700 21.17 -14.58 1.28
C GLN A 700 22.55 -14.39 0.62
N SER A 701 23.62 -14.90 1.23
CA SER A 701 24.98 -14.82 0.67
C SER A 701 25.20 -15.66 -0.60
N ASN A 702 24.32 -16.60 -0.93
CA ASN A 702 24.27 -17.25 -2.25
C ASN A 702 23.41 -16.46 -3.25
N ILE A 703 22.39 -15.72 -2.78
CA ILE A 703 21.55 -14.82 -3.59
C ILE A 703 22.35 -13.60 -4.08
N ASP A 704 23.13 -12.96 -3.21
CA ASP A 704 23.88 -11.73 -3.52
C ASP A 704 25.17 -11.95 -4.35
N ASN A 705 25.52 -13.21 -4.62
CA ASN A 705 26.78 -13.56 -5.27
C ASN A 705 26.63 -13.62 -6.80
N GLU A 706 27.16 -12.61 -7.51
CA GLU A 706 27.12 -12.54 -8.98
C GLU A 706 27.74 -13.76 -9.70
N GLN A 707 28.57 -14.57 -9.03
CA GLN A 707 29.15 -15.80 -9.60
C GLN A 707 28.21 -17.02 -9.48
N VAL A 708 27.21 -16.94 -8.61
CA VAL A 708 26.15 -17.94 -8.41
C VAL A 708 24.89 -17.55 -9.18
N LEU A 709 24.49 -16.28 -9.05
CA LEU A 709 23.32 -15.67 -9.65
C LEU A 709 23.75 -14.49 -10.54
N PRO A 710 23.96 -14.71 -11.85
CA PRO A 710 24.44 -13.67 -12.74
C PRO A 710 23.40 -12.55 -12.91
N SER A 711 23.70 -11.37 -12.39
CA SER A 711 22.90 -10.14 -12.51
C SER A 711 22.82 -9.59 -13.95
N LYS A 712 23.71 -10.06 -14.85
CA LYS A 712 23.96 -9.51 -16.19
C LYS A 712 23.43 -10.46 -17.26
N ILE A 713 22.47 -9.96 -18.05
CA ILE A 713 21.84 -10.67 -19.16
C ILE A 713 22.92 -11.21 -20.12
N GLY A 714 22.86 -12.50 -20.42
CA GLY A 714 23.79 -13.18 -21.33
C GLY A 714 25.01 -13.83 -20.66
N VAL A 715 25.17 -13.70 -19.33
CA VAL A 715 26.13 -14.51 -18.57
C VAL A 715 25.45 -15.83 -18.16
N PRO A 716 25.97 -17.01 -18.56
CA PRO A 716 25.35 -18.29 -18.21
C PRO A 716 25.58 -18.67 -16.74
N PHE A 717 24.61 -19.36 -16.14
CA PHE A 717 24.73 -19.91 -14.79
C PHE A 717 25.90 -20.90 -14.65
N PRO A 718 26.55 -20.98 -13.47
CA PRO A 718 27.61 -21.95 -13.23
C PRO A 718 27.03 -23.38 -13.24
N LYS A 719 27.81 -24.36 -13.72
CA LYS A 719 27.37 -25.77 -13.82
C LYS A 719 27.00 -26.43 -12.48
N SER A 720 27.36 -25.81 -11.36
CA SER A 720 26.98 -26.20 -10.00
C SER A 720 25.60 -25.69 -9.57
N PHE A 721 24.99 -24.73 -10.29
CA PHE A 721 23.78 -24.04 -9.86
C PHE A 721 22.60 -24.98 -9.56
N PRO A 722 22.21 -25.96 -10.41
CA PRO A 722 21.11 -26.87 -10.08
C PRO A 722 21.36 -27.74 -8.84
N ALA A 723 22.62 -28.04 -8.52
CA ALA A 723 22.97 -28.77 -7.30
C ALA A 723 22.88 -27.87 -6.05
N LEU A 724 23.26 -26.60 -6.18
CA LEU A 724 23.13 -25.60 -5.12
C LEU A 724 21.65 -25.25 -4.85
N VAL A 725 20.82 -25.07 -5.88
CA VAL A 725 19.37 -24.85 -5.75
C VAL A 725 18.72 -25.99 -4.96
N ARG A 726 19.00 -27.25 -5.30
CA ARG A 726 18.53 -28.42 -4.53
C ARG A 726 19.00 -28.41 -3.07
N GLN A 727 20.21 -27.92 -2.78
CA GLN A 727 20.68 -27.76 -1.40
C GLN A 727 19.96 -26.61 -0.66
N ILE A 728 19.70 -25.50 -1.34
CA ILE A 728 18.98 -24.34 -0.78
C ILE A 728 17.55 -24.72 -0.42
N PHE A 729 16.79 -25.32 -1.34
CA PHE A 729 15.45 -25.84 -1.07
C PHE A 729 15.48 -26.92 0.05
N LYS A 730 16.40 -27.91 0.00
CA LYS A 730 16.50 -28.93 1.08
C LYS A 730 16.89 -28.37 2.46
N ARG A 731 17.41 -27.14 2.54
CA ARG A 731 17.59 -26.41 3.80
C ARG A 731 16.34 -25.60 4.14
N MET A 732 15.84 -24.76 3.24
CA MET A 732 14.64 -23.92 3.42
C MET A 732 13.40 -24.70 3.88
N TYR A 733 13.19 -25.92 3.35
CA TYR A 733 12.14 -26.83 3.80
C TYR A 733 12.10 -27.04 5.33
N ARG A 734 13.27 -27.06 5.98
CA ARG A 734 13.40 -27.27 7.44
C ARG A 734 12.78 -26.14 8.25
N VAL A 735 12.67 -24.94 7.68
CA VAL A 735 12.02 -23.79 8.33
C VAL A 735 10.51 -24.00 8.34
N TYR A 736 9.90 -24.40 7.22
CA TYR A 736 8.48 -24.82 7.19
C TYR A 736 8.22 -25.96 8.17
N ALA A 737 9.04 -27.02 8.15
CA ALA A 737 8.89 -28.16 9.07
C ALA A 737 8.94 -27.73 10.54
N HIS A 738 9.86 -26.84 10.91
CA HIS A 738 9.93 -26.29 12.26
C HIS A 738 8.72 -25.42 12.62
N ILE A 739 8.24 -24.56 11.71
CA ILE A 739 7.03 -23.75 11.91
C ILE A 739 5.80 -24.63 12.15
N TYR A 740 5.55 -25.63 11.28
CA TYR A 740 4.40 -26.52 11.39
C TYR A 740 4.40 -27.37 12.66
N CYS A 741 5.56 -27.87 13.10
CA CYS A 741 5.60 -28.79 14.24
C CYS A 741 5.74 -28.10 15.60
N HIS A 742 6.32 -26.90 15.68
CA HIS A 742 6.57 -26.20 16.95
C HIS A 742 5.78 -24.90 17.14
N HIS A 743 5.36 -24.22 16.06
CA HIS A 743 4.79 -22.87 16.13
C HIS A 743 3.41 -22.73 15.45
N TYR A 744 2.80 -23.83 14.98
CA TYR A 744 1.48 -23.80 14.35
C TYR A 744 0.38 -23.17 15.24
N PRO A 745 0.32 -23.40 16.57
CA PRO A 745 -0.66 -22.71 17.42
C PRO A 745 -0.54 -21.16 17.33
N VAL A 746 0.69 -20.64 17.33
CA VAL A 746 0.98 -19.20 17.20
C VAL A 746 0.59 -18.70 15.81
N ILE A 747 0.89 -19.44 14.74
CA ILE A 747 0.45 -19.14 13.37
C ILE A 747 -1.08 -18.99 13.29
N ARG A 748 -1.83 -19.81 14.02
CA ARG A 748 -3.30 -19.74 14.07
C ARG A 748 -3.80 -18.54 14.87
N GLU A 749 -3.20 -18.27 16.03
CA GLU A 749 -3.54 -17.09 16.86
C GLU A 749 -3.26 -15.76 16.13
N LEU A 750 -2.21 -15.71 15.31
CA LEU A 750 -1.89 -14.57 14.45
C LEU A 750 -2.73 -14.49 13.15
N GLY A 751 -3.58 -15.49 12.86
CA GLY A 751 -4.37 -15.56 11.62
C GLY A 751 -3.54 -15.83 10.35
N LEU A 752 -2.32 -16.33 10.49
CA LEU A 752 -1.39 -16.59 9.39
C LEU A 752 -1.49 -18.00 8.79
N GLU A 753 -2.34 -18.86 9.36
CA GLU A 753 -2.62 -20.23 8.88
C GLU A 753 -2.86 -20.32 7.36
N PRO A 754 -3.66 -19.46 6.70
CA PRO A 754 -3.81 -19.47 5.24
C PRO A 754 -2.50 -19.14 4.50
N HIS A 755 -1.73 -18.15 4.98
CA HIS A 755 -0.50 -17.69 4.35
C HIS A 755 0.59 -18.77 4.40
N LEU A 756 0.73 -19.44 5.55
CA LEU A 756 1.63 -20.59 5.70
C LEU A 756 1.23 -21.73 4.75
N ASN A 757 -0.05 -22.11 4.74
CA ASN A 757 -0.56 -23.22 3.94
C ASN A 757 -0.48 -22.97 2.43
N THR A 758 -0.79 -21.76 1.95
CA THR A 758 -0.64 -21.40 0.53
C THR A 758 0.83 -21.35 0.11
N SER A 759 1.70 -20.73 0.92
CA SER A 759 3.14 -20.68 0.65
C SER A 759 3.75 -22.08 0.60
N PHE A 760 3.42 -22.95 1.56
CA PHE A 760 3.92 -24.32 1.58
C PHE A 760 3.34 -25.18 0.44
N LYS A 761 2.07 -25.02 0.05
CA LYS A 761 1.51 -25.70 -1.12
C LYS A 761 2.19 -25.27 -2.43
N GLN A 762 2.46 -23.97 -2.61
CA GLN A 762 3.25 -23.47 -3.75
C GLN A 762 4.66 -24.08 -3.75
N TYR A 763 5.31 -24.12 -2.58
CA TYR A 763 6.66 -24.67 -2.39
C TYR A 763 6.73 -26.17 -2.73
N VAL A 764 5.78 -26.97 -2.24
CA VAL A 764 5.65 -28.40 -2.52
C VAL A 764 5.49 -28.65 -4.02
N LEU A 765 4.56 -27.95 -4.68
CA LEU A 765 4.28 -28.12 -6.11
C LEU A 765 5.48 -27.69 -6.98
N PHE A 766 6.26 -26.70 -6.56
CA PHE A 766 7.48 -26.28 -7.27
C PHE A 766 8.61 -27.31 -7.13
N VAL A 767 8.76 -27.91 -5.94
CA VAL A 767 9.76 -28.96 -5.69
C VAL A 767 9.44 -30.25 -6.46
N ASP A 768 8.15 -30.56 -6.66
CA ASP A 768 7.66 -31.67 -7.48
C ASP A 768 7.90 -31.43 -8.98
N GLU A 769 7.36 -30.34 -9.54
CA GLU A 769 7.45 -29.98 -10.97
C GLU A 769 8.91 -29.92 -11.47
N HIS A 770 9.83 -29.37 -10.68
CA HIS A 770 11.26 -29.23 -11.03
C HIS A 770 12.16 -30.32 -10.44
N SER A 771 11.58 -31.41 -9.90
CA SER A 771 12.31 -32.57 -9.38
C SER A 771 13.44 -32.21 -8.41
N LEU A 772 13.20 -31.24 -7.51
CA LEU A 772 14.20 -30.74 -6.57
C LEU A 772 14.37 -31.66 -5.35
N ALA A 773 13.37 -32.50 -5.05
CA ALA A 773 13.40 -33.49 -3.99
C ALA A 773 14.43 -34.60 -4.26
N SER A 774 15.06 -35.12 -3.21
CA SER A 774 16.05 -36.21 -3.31
C SER A 774 16.06 -37.11 -2.07
N GLY A 775 15.78 -38.39 -2.30
CA GLY A 775 15.52 -39.41 -1.26
C GLY A 775 14.02 -39.51 -0.93
N ARG A 776 13.56 -40.68 -0.46
CA ARG A 776 12.15 -40.88 -0.05
C ARG A 776 11.80 -40.01 1.14
N ASP A 777 12.73 -39.88 2.08
CA ASP A 777 12.55 -39.23 3.37
C ASP A 777 12.76 -37.69 3.29
N TYR A 778 12.71 -37.12 2.07
CA TYR A 778 12.94 -35.69 1.83
C TYR A 778 11.95 -34.79 2.60
N TRP A 779 10.68 -35.22 2.67
CA TRP A 779 9.59 -34.51 3.35
C TRP A 779 9.41 -34.90 4.83
N GLY A 780 10.21 -35.84 5.34
CA GLY A 780 10.25 -36.28 6.75
C GLY A 780 8.90 -36.24 7.48
N PRO A 781 8.73 -35.40 8.52
CA PRO A 781 7.53 -35.39 9.36
C PRO A 781 6.31 -34.68 8.74
N LEU A 782 6.45 -34.06 7.56
CA LEU A 782 5.31 -33.49 6.82
C LEU A 782 4.91 -34.35 5.61
N GLY A 783 5.37 -35.60 5.51
CA GLY A 783 5.08 -36.51 4.40
C GLY A 783 3.60 -36.58 4.03
N ASP A 784 2.73 -36.88 4.99
CA ASP A 784 1.28 -37.02 4.74
C ASP A 784 0.60 -35.71 4.35
N LEU A 785 1.07 -34.58 4.91
CA LEU A 785 0.60 -33.23 4.55
C LEU A 785 1.00 -32.87 3.11
N VAL A 786 2.23 -33.21 2.71
CA VAL A 786 2.72 -33.05 1.35
C VAL A 786 1.94 -33.92 0.38
N ASP A 787 1.72 -35.19 0.71
CA ASP A 787 0.92 -36.13 -0.08
C ASP A 787 -0.52 -35.62 -0.27
N SER A 788 -1.11 -35.02 0.76
CA SER A 788 -2.41 -34.34 0.69
C SER A 788 -2.38 -33.09 -0.20
N MET A 789 -1.36 -32.24 -0.06
CA MET A 789 -1.16 -31.04 -0.89
C MET A 789 -0.94 -31.37 -2.38
N LEU A 790 -0.33 -32.51 -2.69
CA LEU A 790 -0.17 -33.03 -4.06
C LEU A 790 -1.48 -33.65 -4.61
N LYS A 791 -2.34 -34.21 -3.76
CA LYS A 791 -3.63 -34.81 -4.18
C LYS A 791 -4.77 -33.79 -4.32
N SER A 792 -4.64 -32.60 -3.72
CA SER A 792 -5.70 -31.59 -3.59
C SER A 792 -5.60 -30.40 -4.56
N ASP A 793 -5.04 -30.58 -5.76
CA ASP A 793 -4.95 -29.55 -6.83
C ASP A 793 -5.00 -30.17 -8.24
#